data_AF-A0A2P5XXU8-F1
#
_entry.id   AF-A0A2P5XXU8-F1
#
_cell.length_a   1.000
_cell.length_b   1.000
_cell.length_c   1.000
_cell.angle_alpha   90.00
_cell.angle_beta   90.00
_cell.angle_gamma   90.00
#
_symmetry.space_group_name_H-M   'P 1'
#
loop_
_entity.id
_entity.type
_entity.pdbx_description
1 polymer ?
#
loop_
_entity_poly.entity_id
_entity_poly.type
_entity_poly.pdbx_seq_one_letter_code
_entity_poly.pdbx_strand_id
1 'polypeptide(L)'
;MSSGGSSGIGLALAQQAASQGARVSLLARSLNKLQEAKESIRRSSGLDVAIFSADVRDHDAVQKAVNDAGPIDVLVVNQGVFVPQELEKQGLDEIKFMIDVNLMGSFNVIKAALPLMKERKDRLPASISLISSQAGQVGIYGYTAYSASKFGLRGLAEALQQEVIADNIHVSVVYPPDTDTPGFEKENEVRPELTKLLAGSSGSMKADEVAKKALDGIKSGSFTVPCNFEGHMLAIATAGLSPQRSFLMAFIEVAFVGVLRLFSAPVKFIFWRLKFEIKPSGKALLMNLPFARSCFFQTTKGLQAYQAQLFLQIRKHLEYPSQLQILDNYNGSLCDLAATAHIMISCQDNFVTELKIRGDKLANVSGFNGYAIHNKTLSETFSINSLVTTLARLTSLRVLSLVSLGIWGPLPDKIHRLYSLELLDLSSNFMFGCIPPQISRIVKLQTLTLDGNYFNDTILDTLDSLSNLSVLSLRGNHLKGQFPSSICRISSLTDIALCHNKLSGELPDFSSLTRLRVLDVRENQFDSQLPIMPRGLVTALLGKNLFSGEIPAQVGILTHLQHLDLSFNHLSGTPPFALFDLPNISYLNLASNMLSGSLPEQITCGSKLGFVDISSNKLVGKLPFCLDNTSDKRAVKCGGNCLSIEDASKGKLSKLIYSKRQFRRIQQPGFHLTFLQMLVSNKGFISEVMKLGTQGSPVSRLFSSEELEEAPNNFDSSMFMGESPAGKLYKGRLENGTYVAVRSLNLLKRYSIQNLKVRLDFFSKLHHPHLVSLLGHCIDGGVQDDPFANKVFLVYEYVPNGNYRMHLSESCPEKILKWSDRLAILIDVAKAVHFLHTGVIPGVYNNRLKTNNILLDEHRIAKLCDYGMSIILEDNEKLEAKGGGLKSSQRQTLEDDVYNFGFILLESLVGPIVSGKGETFLLNEMNWRKLLLLNILYYISHASFGSQDGRKRIVDPAVLMTSSQESLSIIVSITRKCTCPEPSSRPSFEDVLWNLQYAAQVQATADADQKSDSTS
;
A
#
# COMPACT_ATOMS: atom_id res chain seq x y z
N MET A 1 19.76 15.27 -48.47
CA MET A 1 21.19 15.12 -48.11
C MET A 1 21.22 14.19 -46.91
N SER A 2 21.92 13.06 -47.01
CA SER A 2 22.43 12.41 -45.81
C SER A 2 23.80 13.04 -45.50
N SER A 3 24.05 13.41 -44.24
CA SER A 3 25.40 13.73 -43.75
C SER A 3 25.91 12.58 -42.87
N GLY A 4 27.20 12.24 -43.00
CA GLY A 4 27.83 11.09 -42.34
C GLY A 4 27.92 9.84 -43.24
N GLY A 5 28.23 8.70 -42.62
CA GLY A 5 28.54 7.43 -43.29
C GLY A 5 27.40 6.73 -44.04
N SER A 6 26.25 7.37 -44.24
CA SER A 6 25.15 6.87 -45.11
C SER A 6 24.99 7.68 -46.40
N SER A 7 25.90 8.62 -46.64
CA SER A 7 25.93 9.45 -47.85
C SER A 7 26.10 8.58 -49.11
N GLY A 8 25.15 8.60 -50.04
CA GLY A 8 25.24 7.84 -51.29
C GLY A 8 24.36 6.58 -51.37
N ILE A 9 23.85 6.04 -50.24
CA ILE A 9 22.91 4.90 -50.25
C ILE A 9 21.67 5.21 -51.09
N GLY A 10 21.15 6.45 -51.01
CA GLY A 10 19.97 6.87 -51.77
C GLY A 10 20.22 6.93 -53.28
N LEU A 11 21.42 7.33 -53.69
CA LEU A 11 21.81 7.34 -55.10
C LEU A 11 21.97 5.91 -55.63
N ALA A 12 22.65 5.05 -54.88
CA ALA A 12 22.83 3.63 -55.23
C ALA A 12 21.49 2.89 -55.34
N LEU A 13 20.56 3.14 -54.40
CA LEU A 13 19.18 2.62 -54.46
C LEU A 13 18.44 3.09 -55.72
N ALA A 14 18.55 4.37 -56.04
CA ALA A 14 17.91 4.94 -57.22
C ALA A 14 18.49 4.37 -58.52
N GLN A 15 19.81 4.20 -58.62
CA GLN A 15 20.47 3.57 -59.77
C GLN A 15 20.04 2.12 -59.95
N GLN A 16 19.95 1.34 -58.87
CA GLN A 16 19.50 -0.06 -58.93
C GLN A 16 18.01 -0.20 -59.23
N ALA A 17 17.16 0.70 -58.72
CA ALA A 17 15.74 0.70 -59.06
C ALA A 17 15.53 1.08 -60.53
N ALA A 18 16.24 2.11 -61.02
CA ALA A 18 16.18 2.54 -62.41
C ALA A 18 16.72 1.45 -63.37
N SER A 19 17.83 0.79 -63.05
CA SER A 19 18.36 -0.29 -63.89
C SER A 19 17.43 -1.51 -63.98
N GLN A 20 16.47 -1.64 -63.06
CA GLN A 20 15.42 -2.66 -63.09
C GLN A 20 14.11 -2.16 -63.74
N GLY A 21 14.13 -0.97 -64.35
CA GLY A 21 13.00 -0.38 -65.08
C GLY A 21 12.00 0.40 -64.23
N ALA A 22 12.30 0.69 -62.97
CA ALA A 22 11.39 1.47 -62.13
C ALA A 22 11.38 2.96 -62.51
N ARG A 23 10.21 3.60 -62.43
CA ARG A 23 10.08 5.06 -62.56
C ARG A 23 10.52 5.72 -61.26
N VAL A 24 11.71 6.31 -61.24
CA VAL A 24 12.31 6.89 -60.03
C VAL A 24 12.10 8.41 -59.97
N SER A 25 11.65 8.87 -58.80
CA SER A 25 11.60 10.29 -58.43
C SER A 25 12.52 10.55 -57.24
N LEU A 26 13.35 11.57 -57.31
CA LEU A 26 14.30 11.93 -56.26
C LEU A 26 13.87 13.22 -55.56
N LEU A 27 13.89 13.22 -54.23
CA LEU A 27 13.62 14.40 -53.41
C LEU A 27 14.83 14.73 -52.53
N ALA A 28 15.34 15.95 -52.63
CA ALA A 28 16.38 16.46 -51.74
C ALA A 28 16.45 17.99 -51.75
N ARG A 29 16.94 18.59 -50.65
CA ARG A 29 17.07 20.05 -50.51
C ARG A 29 17.96 20.75 -51.55
N SER A 30 18.95 20.06 -52.12
CA SER A 30 19.93 20.69 -53.02
C SER A 30 19.68 20.29 -54.47
N LEU A 31 19.28 21.28 -55.27
CA LEU A 31 19.01 21.10 -56.69
C LEU A 31 20.26 20.65 -57.47
N ASN A 32 21.44 21.22 -57.17
CA ASN A 32 22.69 20.84 -57.84
C ASN A 32 23.01 19.35 -57.65
N LYS A 33 22.92 18.85 -56.41
CA LYS A 33 23.15 17.42 -56.12
C LYS A 33 22.11 16.51 -56.76
N LEU A 34 20.86 16.99 -56.91
CA LEU A 34 19.83 16.26 -57.63
C LEU A 34 20.12 16.19 -59.13
N GLN A 35 20.63 17.25 -59.74
CA GLN A 35 21.04 17.26 -61.14
C GLN A 35 22.22 16.30 -61.38
N GLU A 36 23.25 16.33 -60.52
CA GLU A 36 24.36 15.38 -60.55
C GLU A 36 23.89 13.92 -60.43
N ALA A 37 22.97 13.66 -59.49
CA ALA A 37 22.36 12.34 -59.30
C ALA A 37 21.57 11.89 -60.54
N LYS A 38 20.77 12.80 -61.12
CA LYS A 38 19.99 12.55 -62.34
C LYS A 38 20.89 12.17 -63.51
N GLU A 39 21.96 12.91 -63.75
CA GLU A 39 22.92 12.58 -64.81
C GLU A 39 23.64 11.26 -64.56
N SER A 40 24.01 10.98 -63.30
CA SER A 40 24.66 9.72 -62.92
C SER A 40 23.76 8.51 -63.17
N ILE A 41 22.46 8.60 -62.83
CA ILE A 41 21.47 7.54 -63.09
C ILE A 41 21.20 7.39 -64.59
N ARG A 42 21.11 8.51 -65.32
CA ARG A 42 20.94 8.48 -66.78
C ARG A 42 22.12 7.80 -67.48
N ARG A 43 23.34 8.04 -67.01
CA ARG A 43 24.56 7.39 -67.52
C ARG A 43 24.60 5.89 -67.22
N SER A 44 24.10 5.44 -66.07
CA SER A 44 24.17 4.02 -65.68
C SER A 44 23.00 3.17 -66.16
N SER A 45 21.79 3.73 -66.23
CA SER A 45 20.55 2.99 -66.55
C SER A 45 19.94 3.34 -67.91
N GLY A 46 20.34 4.47 -68.51
CA GLY A 46 19.72 5.01 -69.73
C GLY A 46 18.34 5.66 -69.53
N LEU A 47 17.79 5.62 -68.30
CA LEU A 47 16.47 6.17 -67.97
C LEU A 47 16.58 7.57 -67.36
N ASP A 48 15.63 8.44 -67.71
CA ASP A 48 15.50 9.76 -67.09
C ASP A 48 14.71 9.66 -65.79
N VAL A 49 15.14 10.40 -64.77
CA VAL A 49 14.48 10.44 -63.45
C VAL A 49 13.94 11.83 -63.14
N ALA A 50 12.84 11.89 -62.40
CA ALA A 50 12.27 13.15 -61.93
C ALA A 50 13.01 13.62 -60.66
N ILE A 51 13.15 14.94 -60.50
CA ILE A 51 13.85 15.54 -59.36
C ILE A 51 13.00 16.65 -58.73
N PHE A 52 12.93 16.67 -57.41
CA PHE A 52 12.14 17.62 -56.64
C PHE A 52 12.97 18.21 -55.50
N SER A 53 13.07 19.54 -55.47
CA SER A 53 13.82 20.26 -54.44
C SER A 53 12.91 20.66 -53.30
N ALA A 54 13.04 20.01 -52.14
CA ALA A 54 12.29 20.33 -50.92
C ALA A 54 13.13 20.05 -49.65
N ASP A 55 12.91 20.84 -48.60
CA ASP A 55 13.44 20.56 -47.26
C ASP A 55 12.43 19.69 -46.52
N VAL A 56 12.85 18.52 -46.05
CA VAL A 56 11.96 17.55 -45.39
C VAL A 56 11.37 18.06 -44.08
N ARG A 57 11.95 19.11 -43.48
CA ARG A 57 11.40 19.77 -42.28
C ARG A 57 10.16 20.61 -42.58
N ASP A 58 9.97 21.01 -43.84
CA ASP A 58 8.82 21.78 -44.30
C ASP A 58 7.80 20.82 -44.94
N HIS A 59 6.71 20.57 -44.23
CA HIS A 59 5.66 19.67 -44.67
C HIS A 59 5.00 20.13 -45.97
N ASP A 60 4.80 21.43 -46.18
CA ASP A 60 4.04 21.94 -47.31
C ASP A 60 4.87 21.86 -48.61
N ALA A 61 6.17 22.14 -48.50
CA ALA A 61 7.11 21.93 -49.60
C ALA A 61 7.20 20.44 -49.99
N VAL A 62 7.21 19.54 -49.01
CA VAL A 62 7.20 18.08 -49.24
C VAL A 62 5.89 17.64 -49.87
N GLN A 63 4.75 18.12 -49.37
CA GLN A 63 3.42 17.78 -49.90
C GLN A 63 3.30 18.19 -51.37
N LYS A 64 3.79 19.38 -51.73
CA LYS A 64 3.82 19.83 -53.13
C LYS A 64 4.66 18.91 -54.00
N ALA A 65 5.88 18.59 -53.57
CA ALA A 65 6.78 17.70 -54.29
C ALA A 65 6.20 16.28 -54.48
N VAL A 66 5.54 15.75 -53.45
CA VAL A 66 4.87 14.44 -53.50
C VAL A 66 3.68 14.44 -54.46
N ASN A 67 2.87 15.50 -54.47
CA ASN A 67 1.76 15.64 -55.40
C ASN A 67 2.25 15.72 -56.86
N ASP A 68 3.32 16.48 -57.11
CA ASP A 68 3.91 16.64 -58.45
C ASP A 68 4.60 15.35 -58.95
N ALA A 69 5.07 14.48 -58.05
CA ALA A 69 5.68 13.20 -58.40
C ALA A 69 4.65 12.15 -58.92
N GLY A 70 3.36 12.33 -58.60
CA GLY A 70 2.28 11.42 -58.98
C GLY A 70 2.22 10.15 -58.12
N PRO A 71 1.62 9.05 -58.62
CA PRO A 71 1.42 7.82 -57.83
C PRO A 71 2.73 7.19 -57.33
N ILE A 72 2.73 6.73 -56.09
CA ILE A 72 3.89 6.17 -55.38
C ILE A 72 3.58 4.74 -54.93
N ASP A 73 4.24 3.76 -55.54
CA ASP A 73 4.13 2.35 -55.13
C ASP A 73 5.14 1.99 -54.04
N VAL A 74 6.32 2.61 -54.10
CA VAL A 74 7.43 2.39 -53.16
C VAL A 74 7.97 3.74 -52.70
N LEU A 75 7.81 4.03 -51.41
CA LEU A 75 8.36 5.21 -50.75
C LEU A 75 9.63 4.83 -49.99
N VAL A 76 10.77 5.42 -50.33
CA VAL A 76 12.04 5.23 -49.60
C VAL A 76 12.43 6.52 -48.89
N VAL A 77 12.48 6.46 -47.56
CA VAL A 77 12.77 7.56 -46.65
C VAL A 77 14.21 7.43 -46.15
N ASN A 78 15.13 8.18 -46.77
CA ASN A 78 16.58 8.06 -46.56
C ASN A 78 17.27 9.34 -46.07
N GLN A 79 16.54 10.18 -45.34
CA GLN A 79 17.13 11.33 -44.65
C GLN A 79 17.86 10.91 -43.38
N GLY A 80 19.01 11.54 -43.15
CA GLY A 80 19.90 11.23 -42.03
C GLY A 80 20.92 12.33 -41.86
N VAL A 81 20.90 13.02 -40.74
CA VAL A 81 21.99 13.91 -40.33
C VAL A 81 22.57 13.42 -39.03
N PHE A 82 23.88 13.62 -38.90
CA PHE A 82 24.67 13.14 -37.79
C PHE A 82 25.64 14.24 -37.35
N VAL A 83 25.78 14.39 -36.03
CA VAL A 83 26.79 15.23 -35.37
C VAL A 83 27.48 14.37 -34.29
N PRO A 84 28.76 14.01 -34.45
CA PRO A 84 29.49 13.19 -33.49
C PRO A 84 29.88 14.00 -32.26
N GLN A 85 29.19 13.79 -31.13
CA GLN A 85 29.58 14.45 -29.88
C GLN A 85 28.98 13.77 -28.65
N GLU A 86 29.69 13.87 -27.52
CA GLU A 86 29.11 13.55 -26.21
C GLU A 86 27.94 14.48 -25.89
N LEU A 87 26.88 13.94 -25.30
CA LEU A 87 25.64 14.68 -25.03
C LEU A 87 25.88 15.96 -24.22
N GLU A 88 26.82 15.94 -23.26
CA GLU A 88 27.18 17.10 -22.43
C GLU A 88 27.78 18.26 -23.24
N LYS A 89 28.50 17.95 -24.33
CA LYS A 89 29.18 18.95 -25.17
C LYS A 89 28.32 19.42 -26.34
N GLN A 90 27.17 18.79 -26.56
CA GLN A 90 26.34 19.01 -27.73
C GLN A 90 25.31 20.11 -27.48
N GLY A 91 25.24 21.07 -28.40
CA GLY A 91 24.26 22.15 -28.33
C GLY A 91 22.83 21.63 -28.55
N LEU A 92 21.86 22.20 -27.83
CA LEU A 92 20.44 21.84 -28.00
C LEU A 92 19.94 22.07 -29.43
N ASP A 93 20.45 23.09 -30.13
CA ASP A 93 20.09 23.37 -31.52
C ASP A 93 20.53 22.26 -32.48
N GLU A 94 21.68 21.63 -32.23
CA GLU A 94 22.17 20.50 -33.03
C GLU A 94 21.34 19.24 -32.78
N ILE A 95 20.97 19.00 -31.51
CA ILE A 95 20.08 17.90 -31.13
C ILE A 95 18.72 18.09 -31.80
N LYS A 96 18.14 19.29 -31.70
CA LYS A 96 16.87 19.64 -32.33
C LYS A 96 16.94 19.47 -33.83
N PHE A 97 17.99 19.98 -34.48
CA PHE A 97 18.20 19.80 -35.91
C PHE A 97 18.25 18.32 -36.33
N MET A 98 18.95 17.47 -35.57
CA MET A 98 18.98 16.02 -35.86
C MET A 98 17.61 15.36 -35.73
N ILE A 99 16.85 15.68 -34.68
CA ILE A 99 15.50 15.13 -34.48
C ILE A 99 14.54 15.63 -35.57
N ASP A 100 14.59 16.92 -35.88
CA ASP A 100 13.74 17.57 -36.89
C ASP A 100 13.97 16.97 -38.28
N VAL A 101 15.21 16.65 -38.65
CA VAL A 101 15.51 16.04 -39.94
C VAL A 101 15.26 14.53 -39.93
N ASN A 102 15.80 13.80 -38.95
CA ASN A 102 15.78 12.33 -38.98
C ASN A 102 14.39 11.76 -38.69
N LEU A 103 13.70 12.29 -37.68
CA LEU A 103 12.42 11.77 -37.23
C LEU A 103 11.25 12.59 -37.78
N MET A 104 11.22 13.90 -37.54
CA MET A 104 10.10 14.75 -38.00
C MET A 104 10.04 14.84 -39.53
N GLY A 105 11.20 14.94 -40.20
CA GLY A 105 11.24 14.87 -41.66
C GLY A 105 10.71 13.56 -42.21
N SER A 106 10.91 12.44 -41.51
CA SER A 106 10.34 11.14 -41.89
C SER A 106 8.82 11.12 -41.74
N PHE A 107 8.29 11.71 -40.67
CA PHE A 107 6.85 11.93 -40.52
C PHE A 107 6.28 12.78 -41.65
N ASN A 108 6.92 13.90 -42.00
CA ASN A 108 6.43 14.80 -43.05
C ASN A 108 6.33 14.10 -44.40
N VAL A 109 7.36 13.35 -44.80
CA VAL A 109 7.37 12.62 -46.07
C VAL A 109 6.33 11.50 -46.10
N ILE A 110 6.21 10.71 -45.02
CA ILE A 110 5.20 9.65 -44.94
C ILE A 110 3.80 10.23 -44.93
N LYS A 111 3.55 11.27 -44.13
CA LYS A 111 2.24 11.92 -44.03
C LYS A 111 1.77 12.50 -45.36
N ALA A 112 2.70 13.05 -46.15
CA ALA A 112 2.38 13.59 -47.47
C ALA A 112 2.07 12.49 -48.50
N ALA A 113 2.80 11.37 -48.47
CA ALA A 113 2.68 10.30 -49.45
C ALA A 113 1.56 9.29 -49.13
N LEU A 114 1.29 9.03 -47.85
CA LEU A 114 0.41 7.95 -47.40
C LEU A 114 -1.03 8.04 -47.98
N PRO A 115 -1.68 9.22 -48.07
CA PRO A 115 -2.99 9.32 -48.70
C PRO A 115 -2.99 8.84 -50.16
N LEU A 116 -2.01 9.28 -50.95
CA LEU A 116 -1.87 8.86 -52.35
C LEU A 116 -1.61 7.36 -52.48
N MET A 117 -0.87 6.77 -51.53
CA MET A 117 -0.62 5.33 -51.48
C MET A 117 -1.86 4.52 -51.11
N LYS A 118 -2.75 5.04 -50.24
CA LYS A 118 -4.02 4.37 -49.85
C LYS A 118 -5.08 4.47 -50.94
N GLU A 119 -5.08 5.53 -51.74
CA GLU A 119 -6.05 5.80 -52.81
C GLU A 119 -5.75 5.08 -54.15
N ARG A 120 -4.70 4.25 -54.20
CA ARG A 120 -4.33 3.50 -55.41
C ARG A 120 -5.46 2.58 -55.89
N LYS A 121 -5.71 2.60 -57.21
CA LYS A 121 -6.82 1.86 -57.83
C LYS A 121 -6.53 0.36 -57.91
N ASP A 122 -5.28 0.00 -58.12
CA ASP A 122 -4.76 -1.35 -58.09
C ASP A 122 -4.29 -1.68 -56.67
N ARG A 123 -4.96 -2.61 -55.99
CA ARG A 123 -4.60 -3.04 -54.62
C ARG A 123 -3.34 -3.94 -54.58
N LEU A 124 -2.42 -3.74 -55.52
CA LEU A 124 -1.14 -4.42 -55.55
C LEU A 124 -0.29 -4.01 -54.32
N PRO A 125 0.68 -4.85 -53.91
CA PRO A 125 1.51 -4.55 -52.75
C PRO A 125 2.31 -3.26 -52.94
N ALA A 126 2.18 -2.34 -52.00
CA ALA A 126 2.98 -1.12 -51.93
C ALA A 126 3.92 -1.17 -50.72
N SER A 127 4.99 -0.37 -50.72
CA SER A 127 6.01 -0.43 -49.66
C SER A 127 6.47 0.95 -49.17
N ILE A 128 6.61 1.11 -47.86
CA ILE A 128 7.26 2.25 -47.21
C ILE A 128 8.53 1.77 -46.52
N SER A 129 9.69 2.26 -46.94
CA SER A 129 10.99 1.86 -46.39
C SER A 129 11.67 3.01 -45.67
N LEU A 130 12.01 2.81 -44.40
CA LEU A 130 12.73 3.75 -43.54
C LEU A 130 14.20 3.34 -43.42
N ILE A 131 15.13 4.20 -43.82
CA ILE A 131 16.57 3.95 -43.65
C ILE A 131 17.03 4.48 -42.28
N SER A 132 17.27 3.56 -41.34
CA SER A 132 17.77 3.87 -40.00
C SER A 132 19.30 3.76 -39.98
N SER A 133 19.88 3.10 -38.97
CA SER A 133 21.31 2.80 -38.83
C SER A 133 21.46 1.60 -37.89
N GLN A 134 22.50 0.77 -38.05
CA GLN A 134 22.83 -0.25 -37.04
C GLN A 134 23.07 0.36 -35.65
N ALA A 135 23.62 1.58 -35.58
CA ALA A 135 23.73 2.36 -34.35
C ALA A 135 22.37 2.82 -33.78
N GLY A 136 21.29 2.69 -34.55
CA GLY A 136 19.91 2.88 -34.10
C GLY A 136 19.28 1.64 -33.46
N GLN A 137 19.97 0.50 -33.45
CA GLN A 137 19.51 -0.73 -32.78
C GLN A 137 20.05 -0.86 -31.34
N VAL A 138 21.14 -0.16 -31.01
CA VAL A 138 21.81 -0.18 -29.71
C VAL A 138 22.31 1.20 -29.30
N GLY A 139 22.40 1.47 -28.00
CA GLY A 139 22.98 2.71 -27.50
C GLY A 139 24.50 2.71 -27.65
N ILE A 140 25.04 3.65 -28.44
CA ILE A 140 26.48 3.84 -28.63
C ILE A 140 26.93 5.11 -27.90
N TYR A 141 28.07 5.04 -27.20
CA TYR A 141 28.67 6.18 -26.52
C TYR A 141 29.04 7.28 -27.55
N GLY A 142 28.76 8.54 -27.23
CA GLY A 142 28.98 9.67 -28.15
C GLY A 142 27.95 9.80 -29.28
N TYR A 143 26.90 8.97 -29.28
CA TYR A 143 25.84 8.95 -30.32
C TYR A 143 24.45 9.18 -29.71
N THR A 144 24.34 9.68 -28.47
CA THR A 144 23.08 9.68 -27.70
C THR A 144 21.90 10.29 -28.45
N ALA A 145 22.04 11.53 -28.96
CA ALA A 145 20.97 12.21 -29.69
C ALA A 145 20.69 11.57 -31.07
N TYR A 146 21.73 11.14 -31.78
CA TYR A 146 21.58 10.45 -33.06
C TYR A 146 20.89 9.09 -32.93
N SER A 147 21.36 8.24 -32.02
CA SER A 147 20.75 6.94 -31.70
C SER A 147 19.30 7.11 -31.25
N ALA A 148 18.99 8.13 -30.43
CA ALA A 148 17.59 8.42 -30.06
C ALA A 148 16.72 8.74 -31.29
N SER A 149 17.21 9.59 -32.21
CA SER A 149 16.48 9.92 -33.45
C SER A 149 16.26 8.71 -34.36
N LYS A 150 17.24 7.80 -34.45
CA LYS A 150 17.19 6.59 -35.29
C LYS A 150 16.41 5.43 -34.65
N PHE A 151 16.41 5.34 -33.32
CA PHE A 151 15.56 4.42 -32.55
C PHE A 151 14.09 4.84 -32.67
N GLY A 152 13.79 6.15 -32.66
CA GLY A 152 12.45 6.69 -32.90
C GLY A 152 11.83 6.23 -34.22
N LEU A 153 12.64 6.10 -35.29
CA LEU A 153 12.16 5.58 -36.59
C LEU A 153 11.63 4.15 -36.50
N ARG A 154 12.17 3.32 -35.60
CA ARG A 154 11.67 1.96 -35.40
C ARG A 154 10.29 1.99 -34.75
N GLY A 155 10.10 2.78 -33.70
CA GLY A 155 8.79 2.94 -33.06
C GLY A 155 7.74 3.47 -34.03
N LEU A 156 8.12 4.45 -34.87
CA LEU A 156 7.29 4.94 -35.97
C LEU A 156 6.91 3.81 -36.94
N ALA A 157 7.89 3.01 -37.40
CA ALA A 157 7.64 1.93 -38.34
C ALA A 157 6.71 0.85 -37.78
N GLU A 158 6.90 0.45 -36.51
CA GLU A 158 6.09 -0.59 -35.85
C GLU A 158 4.63 -0.15 -35.73
N ALA A 159 4.39 1.10 -35.32
CA ALA A 159 3.04 1.67 -35.26
C ALA A 159 2.41 1.83 -36.65
N LEU A 160 3.17 2.37 -37.61
CA LEU A 160 2.69 2.58 -38.98
C LEU A 160 2.31 1.26 -39.66
N GLN A 161 3.10 0.20 -39.48
CA GLN A 161 2.80 -1.11 -40.07
C GLN A 161 1.43 -1.64 -39.63
N GLN A 162 1.03 -1.42 -38.37
CA GLN A 162 -0.29 -1.83 -37.88
C GLN A 162 -1.43 -1.01 -38.52
N GLU A 163 -1.17 0.26 -38.83
CA GLU A 163 -2.15 1.13 -39.47
C GLU A 163 -2.37 0.77 -40.95
N VAL A 164 -1.31 0.45 -41.68
CA VAL A 164 -1.34 0.37 -43.15
C VAL A 164 -1.36 -1.07 -43.71
N ILE A 165 -1.26 -2.09 -42.87
CA ILE A 165 -1.26 -3.49 -43.32
C ILE A 165 -2.58 -3.90 -44.01
N ALA A 166 -3.70 -3.33 -43.55
CA ALA A 166 -5.02 -3.55 -44.15
C ALA A 166 -5.11 -2.98 -45.58
N ASP A 167 -4.32 -1.96 -45.88
CA ASP A 167 -4.22 -1.34 -47.20
C ASP A 167 -3.21 -2.05 -48.10
N ASN A 168 -2.71 -3.24 -47.74
CA ASN A 168 -1.66 -4.00 -48.44
C ASN A 168 -0.37 -3.16 -48.65
N ILE A 169 -0.04 -2.33 -47.66
CA ILE A 169 1.21 -1.55 -47.62
C ILE A 169 2.16 -2.20 -46.61
N HIS A 170 3.36 -2.56 -47.06
CA HIS A 170 4.40 -3.13 -46.22
C HIS A 170 5.38 -2.05 -45.75
N VAL A 171 5.73 -2.06 -44.48
CA VAL A 171 6.71 -1.16 -43.89
C VAL A 171 8.01 -1.93 -43.66
N SER A 172 9.14 -1.35 -44.06
CA SER A 172 10.47 -1.93 -43.88
C SER A 172 11.38 -0.94 -43.17
N VAL A 173 12.19 -1.43 -42.22
CA VAL A 173 13.24 -0.67 -41.55
C VAL A 173 14.59 -1.29 -41.91
N VAL A 174 15.39 -0.52 -42.63
CA VAL A 174 16.72 -0.92 -43.08
C VAL A 174 17.76 -0.45 -42.07
N TYR A 175 18.71 -1.32 -41.74
CA TYR A 175 19.79 -1.04 -40.79
C TYR A 175 21.16 -1.17 -41.46
N PRO A 176 21.62 -0.12 -42.17
CA PRO A 176 22.96 -0.07 -42.74
C PRO A 176 24.07 -0.04 -41.66
N PRO A 177 25.21 -0.73 -41.88
CA PRO A 177 26.44 -0.51 -41.12
C PRO A 177 27.15 0.78 -41.58
N ASP A 178 28.34 1.03 -41.05
CA ASP A 178 29.27 2.03 -41.58
C ASP A 178 29.48 1.77 -43.09
N THR A 179 29.15 2.77 -43.91
CA THR A 179 29.25 2.66 -45.38
C THR A 179 30.43 3.47 -45.87
N ASP A 180 31.28 2.84 -46.68
CA ASP A 180 32.50 3.41 -47.24
C ASP A 180 32.17 4.54 -48.21
N THR A 181 32.20 5.77 -47.69
CA THR A 181 31.72 6.98 -48.37
C THR A 181 32.58 8.16 -47.94
N PRO A 182 32.74 9.21 -48.77
CA PRO A 182 33.50 10.41 -48.38
C PRO A 182 32.94 11.11 -47.13
N GLY A 183 31.65 10.89 -46.82
CA GLY A 183 31.01 11.35 -45.59
C GLY A 183 31.47 10.59 -44.35
N PHE A 184 31.81 9.31 -44.48
CA PHE A 184 32.34 8.46 -43.41
C PHE A 184 33.78 8.84 -43.02
N GLU A 185 34.62 9.18 -44.00
CA GLU A 185 36.00 9.65 -43.74
C GLU A 185 36.01 10.92 -42.89
N LYS A 186 35.18 11.91 -43.25
CA LYS A 186 35.00 13.15 -42.47
C LYS A 186 34.38 12.89 -41.10
N GLU A 187 33.46 11.94 -41.01
CA GLU A 187 32.88 11.52 -39.73
C GLU A 187 33.95 10.97 -38.77
N ASN A 188 34.88 10.16 -39.30
CA ASN A 188 35.97 9.59 -38.52
C ASN A 188 36.98 10.62 -38.03
N GLU A 189 37.05 11.84 -38.57
CA GLU A 189 37.91 12.89 -38.03
C GLU A 189 37.38 13.40 -36.68
N VAL A 190 36.07 13.64 -36.59
CA VAL A 190 35.41 14.33 -35.47
C VAL A 190 34.84 13.37 -34.41
N ARG A 191 34.71 12.07 -34.73
CA ARG A 191 34.20 11.02 -33.83
C ARG A 191 35.01 10.92 -32.52
N PRO A 192 34.39 10.70 -31.34
CA PRO A 192 35.13 10.43 -30.09
C PRO A 192 36.04 9.20 -30.22
N GLU A 193 37.25 9.23 -29.65
CA GLU A 193 38.24 8.15 -29.80
C GLU A 193 37.70 6.77 -29.40
N LEU A 194 36.95 6.70 -28.30
CA LEU A 194 36.33 5.46 -27.81
C LEU A 194 35.40 4.85 -28.87
N THR A 195 34.68 5.69 -29.61
CA THR A 195 33.74 5.27 -30.65
C THR A 195 34.45 4.94 -31.96
N LYS A 196 35.59 5.58 -32.27
CA LYS A 196 36.46 5.16 -33.38
C LYS A 196 36.98 3.73 -33.17
N LEU A 197 37.41 3.40 -31.95
CA LEU A 197 37.91 2.07 -31.58
C LEU A 197 36.83 0.98 -31.72
N LEU A 198 35.59 1.27 -31.31
CA LEU A 198 34.46 0.34 -31.42
C LEU A 198 34.00 0.16 -32.88
N ALA A 199 33.86 1.26 -33.62
CA ALA A 199 33.41 1.23 -35.02
C ALA A 199 34.42 0.52 -35.96
N GLY A 200 35.73 0.71 -35.72
CA GLY A 200 36.79 0.10 -36.52
C GLY A 200 36.82 -1.44 -36.50
N SER A 201 36.09 -2.08 -35.57
CA SER A 201 36.01 -3.55 -35.47
C SER A 201 34.92 -4.19 -36.35
N SER A 202 33.97 -3.40 -36.88
CA SER A 202 32.74 -3.89 -37.55
C SER A 202 32.84 -4.04 -39.08
N GLY A 203 33.87 -3.46 -39.72
CA GLY A 203 34.08 -3.49 -41.17
C GLY A 203 33.08 -2.62 -41.95
N SER A 204 33.56 -1.82 -42.92
CA SER A 204 32.71 -0.97 -43.75
C SER A 204 32.13 -1.73 -44.96
N MET A 205 30.91 -1.38 -45.38
CA MET A 205 30.29 -1.91 -46.61
C MET A 205 30.26 -0.85 -47.72
N LYS A 206 30.26 -1.27 -48.99
CA LYS A 206 30.04 -0.34 -50.12
C LYS A 206 28.57 0.06 -50.23
N ALA A 207 28.29 1.28 -50.66
CA ALA A 207 26.92 1.80 -50.80
C ALA A 207 26.05 0.94 -51.74
N ASP A 208 26.63 0.37 -52.80
CA ASP A 208 25.91 -0.50 -53.74
C ASP A 208 25.46 -1.83 -53.11
N GLU A 209 26.27 -2.41 -52.21
CA GLU A 209 25.93 -3.65 -51.52
C GLU A 209 24.80 -3.42 -50.51
N VAL A 210 24.86 -2.29 -49.80
CA VAL A 210 23.79 -1.85 -48.88
C VAL A 210 22.49 -1.59 -49.65
N ALA A 211 22.57 -0.90 -50.79
CA ALA A 211 21.41 -0.64 -51.64
C ALA A 211 20.76 -1.94 -52.15
N LYS A 212 21.58 -2.92 -52.56
CA LYS A 212 21.07 -4.23 -53.01
C LYS A 212 20.31 -4.95 -51.91
N LYS A 213 20.88 -5.04 -50.71
CA LYS A 213 20.23 -5.67 -49.55
C LYS A 213 18.95 -4.95 -49.14
N ALA A 214 18.96 -3.62 -49.17
CA ALA A 214 17.79 -2.80 -48.90
C ALA A 214 16.67 -3.08 -49.91
N LEU A 215 16.98 -3.09 -51.21
CA LEU A 215 16.00 -3.33 -52.27
C LEU A 215 15.43 -4.76 -52.22
N ASP A 216 16.26 -5.77 -51.96
CA ASP A 216 15.81 -7.16 -51.76
C ASP A 216 14.89 -7.28 -50.53
N GLY A 217 15.20 -6.55 -49.45
CA GLY A 217 14.35 -6.44 -48.27
C GLY A 217 12.99 -5.80 -48.56
N ILE A 218 12.96 -4.71 -49.31
CA ILE A 218 11.74 -4.02 -49.72
C ILE A 218 10.87 -4.92 -50.60
N LYS A 219 11.47 -5.58 -51.60
CA LYS A 219 10.77 -6.51 -52.51
C LYS A 219 10.21 -7.72 -51.78
N SER A 220 10.96 -8.25 -50.83
CA SER A 220 10.50 -9.37 -50.02
C SER A 220 9.44 -8.92 -49.02
N GLY A 221 9.22 -7.61 -48.79
CA GLY A 221 8.31 -7.01 -47.80
C GLY A 221 8.80 -7.12 -46.35
N SER A 222 10.09 -7.38 -46.12
CA SER A 222 10.63 -7.70 -44.80
C SER A 222 10.62 -6.47 -43.90
N PHE A 223 10.01 -6.58 -42.71
CA PHE A 223 9.93 -5.43 -41.83
C PHE A 223 11.29 -5.04 -41.23
N THR A 224 12.15 -6.00 -40.90
CA THR A 224 13.54 -5.71 -40.49
C THR A 224 14.51 -6.19 -41.56
N VAL A 225 15.34 -5.27 -42.06
CA VAL A 225 16.32 -5.53 -43.13
C VAL A 225 17.73 -5.25 -42.62
N PRO A 226 18.43 -6.27 -42.07
CA PRO A 226 19.85 -6.15 -41.73
C PRO A 226 20.73 -6.33 -42.97
N CYS A 227 21.77 -5.50 -43.11
CA CYS A 227 22.63 -5.54 -44.31
C CYS A 227 23.83 -6.50 -44.19
N ASN A 228 24.28 -6.82 -42.98
CA ASN A 228 25.38 -7.75 -42.70
C ASN A 228 25.01 -8.73 -41.58
N PHE A 229 25.89 -9.70 -41.31
CA PHE A 229 25.68 -10.72 -40.27
C PHE A 229 25.56 -10.12 -38.87
N GLU A 230 26.38 -9.13 -38.53
CA GLU A 230 26.34 -8.45 -37.24
C GLU A 230 25.00 -7.75 -37.01
N GLY A 231 24.52 -6.98 -37.99
CA GLY A 231 23.21 -6.34 -37.94
C GLY A 231 22.06 -7.33 -37.88
N HIS A 232 22.21 -8.54 -38.44
CA HIS A 232 21.21 -9.59 -38.32
C HIS A 232 21.16 -10.15 -36.89
N MET A 233 22.32 -10.42 -36.29
CA MET A 233 22.44 -10.84 -34.89
C MET A 233 21.92 -9.76 -33.93
N LEU A 234 22.22 -8.50 -34.22
CA LEU A 234 21.78 -7.35 -33.45
C LEU A 234 20.27 -7.15 -33.56
N ALA A 235 19.69 -7.29 -34.75
CA ALA A 235 18.25 -7.28 -34.97
C ALA A 235 17.53 -8.39 -34.17
N ILE A 236 18.04 -9.63 -34.21
CA ILE A 236 17.50 -10.73 -33.39
C ILE A 236 17.57 -10.38 -31.89
N ALA A 237 18.70 -9.84 -31.46
CA ALA A 237 18.96 -9.52 -30.06
C ALA A 237 18.14 -8.33 -29.53
N THR A 238 17.87 -7.33 -30.36
CA THR A 238 17.28 -6.02 -29.97
C THR A 238 15.81 -5.89 -30.36
N ALA A 239 15.38 -6.57 -31.43
CA ALA A 239 14.04 -6.44 -31.95
C ALA A 239 13.16 -7.68 -31.70
N GLY A 240 13.74 -8.89 -31.60
CA GLY A 240 12.95 -10.08 -31.98
C GLY A 240 12.75 -10.10 -33.50
N LEU A 241 12.14 -11.14 -34.06
CA LEU A 241 11.75 -11.03 -35.45
C LEU A 241 10.57 -10.02 -35.51
N SER A 242 10.44 -9.35 -36.63
CA SER A 242 9.54 -8.20 -36.80
C SER A 242 8.04 -8.58 -36.89
N PRO A 243 7.07 -7.64 -36.92
CA PRO A 243 5.64 -7.95 -36.96
C PRO A 243 5.31 -8.95 -38.07
N GLN A 244 4.74 -10.10 -37.68
CA GLN A 244 4.64 -11.26 -38.55
C GLN A 244 3.46 -11.17 -39.52
N ARG A 245 3.73 -11.57 -40.77
CA ARG A 245 2.76 -11.54 -41.88
C ARG A 245 1.70 -12.63 -41.82
N SER A 246 1.83 -13.59 -40.90
CA SER A 246 0.87 -14.68 -40.73
C SER A 246 0.84 -15.18 -39.29
N PHE A 247 -0.29 -15.74 -38.89
CA PHE A 247 -0.50 -16.31 -37.56
C PHE A 247 0.46 -17.47 -37.25
N LEU A 248 0.78 -18.29 -38.26
CA LEU A 248 1.74 -19.39 -38.14
C LEU A 248 3.16 -18.87 -37.87
N MET A 249 3.55 -17.78 -38.55
CA MET A 249 4.87 -17.21 -38.37
C MET A 249 5.00 -16.43 -37.06
N ALA A 250 3.91 -15.82 -36.58
CA ALA A 250 3.78 -15.30 -35.21
C ALA A 250 3.93 -16.41 -34.16
N PHE A 251 3.34 -17.60 -34.40
CA PHE A 251 3.47 -18.74 -33.50
C PHE A 251 4.89 -19.33 -33.48
N ILE A 252 5.50 -19.57 -34.64
CA ILE A 252 6.89 -20.03 -34.76
C ILE A 252 7.83 -19.02 -34.09
N GLU A 253 7.59 -17.73 -34.31
CA GLU A 253 8.38 -16.69 -33.68
C GLU A 253 8.24 -16.73 -32.15
N VAL A 254 7.03 -16.79 -31.60
CA VAL A 254 6.80 -16.87 -30.15
C VAL A 254 7.47 -18.12 -29.54
N ALA A 255 7.49 -19.24 -30.27
CA ALA A 255 8.11 -20.49 -29.82
C ALA A 255 9.65 -20.45 -29.87
N PHE A 256 10.26 -19.79 -30.86
CA PHE A 256 11.71 -19.87 -31.12
C PHE A 256 12.50 -18.58 -30.84
N VAL A 257 11.87 -17.42 -30.65
CA VAL A 257 12.56 -16.14 -30.35
C VAL A 257 13.40 -16.20 -29.07
N GLY A 258 12.93 -16.90 -28.04
CA GLY A 258 13.70 -17.08 -26.81
C GLY A 258 15.01 -17.84 -27.06
N VAL A 259 14.96 -18.85 -27.93
CA VAL A 259 16.10 -19.67 -28.33
C VAL A 259 17.07 -18.87 -29.21
N LEU A 260 16.56 -18.16 -30.22
CA LEU A 260 17.36 -17.28 -31.09
C LEU A 260 18.04 -16.14 -30.32
N ARG A 261 17.36 -15.55 -29.32
CA ARG A 261 17.94 -14.52 -28.46
C ARG A 261 19.06 -15.07 -27.56
N LEU A 262 18.99 -16.32 -27.11
CA LEU A 262 20.08 -16.99 -26.38
C LEU A 262 21.31 -17.23 -27.27
N PHE A 263 21.12 -17.61 -28.54
CA PHE A 263 22.23 -17.72 -29.50
C PHE A 263 22.88 -16.37 -29.85
N SER A 264 22.13 -15.26 -29.75
CA SER A 264 22.66 -13.90 -29.93
C SER A 264 23.23 -13.23 -28.67
N ALA A 265 22.96 -13.82 -27.49
CA ALA A 265 23.42 -13.29 -26.21
C ALA A 265 24.95 -13.17 -26.07
N PRO A 266 25.79 -14.07 -26.65
CA PRO A 266 27.25 -13.89 -26.65
C PRO A 266 27.69 -12.62 -27.37
N VAL A 267 27.00 -12.20 -28.44
CA VAL A 267 27.31 -10.97 -29.18
C VAL A 267 26.99 -9.74 -28.31
N LYS A 268 25.85 -9.77 -27.61
CA LYS A 268 25.49 -8.75 -26.60
C LYS A 268 26.48 -8.73 -25.42
N PHE A 269 26.94 -9.89 -24.96
CA PHE A 269 27.89 -10.01 -23.86
C PHE A 269 29.29 -9.57 -24.27
N ILE A 270 29.76 -9.85 -25.50
CA ILE A 270 31.04 -9.37 -26.03
C ILE A 270 31.04 -7.83 -26.13
N PHE A 271 29.97 -7.24 -26.68
CA PHE A 271 29.78 -5.78 -26.70
C PHE A 271 29.69 -5.19 -25.27
N TRP A 272 29.08 -5.90 -24.33
CA TRP A 272 28.96 -5.48 -22.95
C TRP A 272 30.26 -5.66 -22.14
N ARG A 273 31.10 -6.67 -22.46
CA ARG A 273 32.41 -6.90 -21.82
C ARG A 273 33.45 -5.88 -22.28
N LEU A 274 33.39 -5.47 -23.56
CA LEU A 274 34.14 -4.32 -24.08
C LEU A 274 33.77 -3.00 -23.39
N LYS A 275 32.62 -2.94 -22.69
CA LYS A 275 32.16 -1.78 -21.91
C LYS A 275 32.77 -1.71 -20.50
N PHE A 276 33.38 -2.78 -19.97
CA PHE A 276 33.78 -2.85 -18.55
C PHE A 276 35.23 -3.25 -18.27
N GLU A 277 36.01 -3.69 -19.27
CA GLU A 277 37.46 -3.86 -19.13
C GLU A 277 38.17 -3.13 -20.27
N ILE A 278 38.68 -1.91 -20.02
CA ILE A 278 39.96 -1.42 -20.54
C ILE A 278 40.41 -0.27 -19.62
N LYS A 279 41.37 -0.58 -18.75
CA LYS A 279 42.45 0.35 -18.38
C LYS A 279 43.42 0.42 -19.57
N PRO A 280 44.15 1.52 -19.77
CA PRO A 280 44.97 1.73 -20.95
C PRO A 280 46.20 0.81 -20.91
N SER A 281 46.12 -0.35 -21.55
CA SER A 281 47.31 -1.13 -21.88
C SER A 281 47.05 -1.86 -23.18
N GLY A 282 47.63 -1.34 -24.26
CA GLY A 282 47.56 -1.95 -25.57
C GLY A 282 48.15 -3.35 -25.53
N LYS A 283 47.33 -4.34 -25.87
CA LYS A 283 47.72 -5.63 -26.46
C LYS A 283 46.45 -6.38 -26.89
N ALA A 284 46.34 -6.61 -28.19
CA ALA A 284 45.31 -7.44 -28.79
C ALA A 284 45.52 -8.92 -28.41
N LEU A 285 44.43 -9.66 -28.19
CA LEU A 285 44.48 -11.12 -28.11
C LEU A 285 43.35 -11.74 -28.95
N LEU A 286 43.74 -12.32 -30.07
CA LEU A 286 42.99 -13.27 -30.90
C LEU A 286 42.72 -14.54 -30.09
N MET A 287 41.51 -15.10 -30.16
CA MET A 287 41.34 -16.53 -29.91
C MET A 287 40.17 -17.15 -30.71
N ASN A 288 40.55 -18.15 -31.51
CA ASN A 288 39.73 -19.03 -32.35
C ASN A 288 38.85 -19.97 -31.51
N LEU A 289 37.66 -20.31 -32.02
CA LEU A 289 36.77 -21.34 -31.49
C LEU A 289 36.66 -22.51 -32.50
N PRO A 290 36.89 -23.77 -32.07
CA PRO A 290 36.33 -24.92 -32.74
C PRO A 290 35.31 -25.62 -31.82
N PHE A 291 34.06 -25.78 -32.25
CA PHE A 291 33.16 -26.77 -31.65
C PHE A 291 32.32 -27.45 -32.72
N ALA A 292 32.85 -28.58 -33.19
CA ALA A 292 32.11 -29.61 -33.88
C ALA A 292 32.45 -30.94 -33.19
N ARG A 293 31.63 -31.34 -32.20
CA ARG A 293 31.36 -32.74 -31.78
C ARG A 293 30.68 -32.77 -30.41
N SER A 294 29.37 -33.02 -30.41
CA SER A 294 28.67 -33.92 -29.47
C SER A 294 27.18 -33.83 -29.72
N CYS A 295 26.74 -34.43 -30.83
CA CYS A 295 25.42 -35.01 -30.87
C CYS A 295 25.41 -36.23 -29.95
N PHE A 296 24.26 -36.49 -29.31
CA PHE A 296 23.96 -37.56 -28.35
C PHE A 296 24.42 -37.29 -26.91
N PHE A 297 23.56 -36.60 -26.16
CA PHE A 297 23.20 -36.75 -24.74
C PHE A 297 22.68 -35.41 -24.23
N GLN A 298 21.35 -35.24 -24.07
CA GLN A 298 20.66 -34.36 -23.09
C GLN A 298 19.22 -34.00 -23.54
N THR A 299 18.27 -34.90 -23.30
CA THR A 299 16.84 -34.54 -23.22
C THR A 299 16.44 -34.02 -21.82
N THR A 300 17.35 -34.05 -20.84
CA THR A 300 17.07 -33.64 -19.44
C THR A 300 17.47 -32.21 -19.07
N LYS A 301 18.46 -31.59 -19.75
CA LYS A 301 18.90 -30.20 -19.41
C LYS A 301 17.99 -29.09 -19.94
N GLY A 302 17.21 -29.33 -21.01
CA GLY A 302 16.33 -28.32 -21.61
C GLY A 302 15.07 -28.01 -20.78
N LEU A 303 14.55 -29.00 -20.07
CA LEU A 303 13.33 -28.87 -19.26
C LEU A 303 13.58 -28.04 -17.97
N GLN A 304 14.77 -28.23 -17.40
CA GLN A 304 15.22 -27.53 -16.21
C GLN A 304 15.50 -26.04 -16.48
N ALA A 305 16.01 -25.71 -17.68
CA ALA A 305 16.22 -24.33 -18.11
C ALA A 305 14.90 -23.55 -18.30
N TYR A 306 13.84 -24.22 -18.79
CA TYR A 306 12.49 -23.62 -18.90
C TYR A 306 11.91 -23.27 -17.52
N GLN A 307 11.99 -24.19 -16.56
CA GLN A 307 11.50 -23.95 -15.20
C GLN A 307 12.36 -22.92 -14.44
N ALA A 308 13.67 -22.90 -14.68
CA ALA A 308 14.57 -21.85 -14.19
C ALA A 308 14.17 -20.47 -14.70
N GLN A 309 13.86 -20.33 -16.00
CA GLN A 309 13.40 -19.08 -16.57
C GLN A 309 12.04 -18.65 -16.01
N LEU A 310 11.11 -19.58 -15.77
CA LEU A 310 9.84 -19.30 -15.09
C LEU A 310 10.06 -18.79 -13.67
N PHE A 311 10.99 -19.38 -12.93
CA PHE A 311 11.35 -18.92 -11.58
C PHE A 311 11.99 -17.53 -11.59
N LEU A 312 12.82 -17.20 -12.59
CA LEU A 312 13.33 -15.84 -12.77
C LEU A 312 12.21 -14.84 -13.07
N GLN A 313 11.18 -15.25 -13.83
CA GLN A 313 9.98 -14.44 -14.06
C GLN A 313 9.15 -14.27 -12.79
N ILE A 314 8.92 -15.35 -12.02
CA ILE A 314 8.22 -15.30 -10.72
C ILE A 314 8.97 -14.38 -9.77
N ARG A 315 10.29 -14.51 -9.69
CA ARG A 315 11.16 -13.65 -8.89
C ARG A 315 11.04 -12.18 -9.30
N LYS A 316 11.03 -11.90 -10.60
CA LYS A 316 10.81 -10.55 -11.12
C LYS A 316 9.41 -10.03 -10.78
N HIS A 317 8.37 -10.84 -10.91
CA HIS A 317 7.01 -10.46 -10.54
C HIS A 317 6.89 -10.17 -9.04
N LEU A 318 7.64 -10.87 -8.20
CA LEU A 318 7.72 -10.61 -6.76
C LEU A 318 8.73 -9.51 -6.39
N GLU A 319 9.25 -8.78 -7.38
CA GLU A 319 10.18 -7.65 -7.21
C GLU A 319 11.48 -8.02 -6.48
N TYR A 320 12.02 -9.20 -6.79
CA TYR A 320 13.28 -9.70 -6.25
C TYR A 320 13.31 -9.74 -4.72
N PRO A 321 12.38 -10.49 -4.10
CA PRO A 321 12.29 -10.55 -2.64
C PRO A 321 13.60 -11.12 -2.08
N SER A 322 14.05 -10.59 -0.93
CA SER A 322 15.35 -10.92 -0.33
C SER A 322 15.52 -12.42 -0.09
N GLN A 323 14.41 -13.11 0.16
CA GLN A 323 14.36 -14.56 0.35
C GLN A 323 14.87 -15.30 -0.90
N LEU A 324 14.60 -14.79 -2.10
CA LEU A 324 15.04 -15.38 -3.37
C LEU A 324 16.47 -14.98 -3.78
N GLN A 325 17.25 -14.29 -2.94
CA GLN A 325 18.66 -13.94 -3.23
C GLN A 325 19.57 -15.17 -3.39
N ILE A 326 19.21 -16.31 -2.80
CA ILE A 326 19.97 -17.56 -2.97
C ILE A 326 20.07 -17.99 -4.44
N LEU A 327 19.15 -17.51 -5.30
CA LEU A 327 19.14 -17.75 -6.74
C LEU A 327 20.10 -16.83 -7.52
N ASP A 328 20.73 -15.82 -6.91
CA ASP A 328 21.66 -14.90 -7.60
C ASP A 328 22.98 -15.55 -8.00
N ASN A 329 23.45 -16.53 -7.21
CA ASN A 329 24.75 -17.16 -7.39
C ASN A 329 24.65 -18.67 -7.70
N TYR A 330 23.43 -19.17 -7.93
CA TYR A 330 23.18 -20.60 -8.06
C TYR A 330 23.21 -21.04 -9.52
N ASN A 331 24.27 -21.75 -9.91
CA ASN A 331 24.44 -22.34 -11.25
C ASN A 331 23.94 -23.80 -11.35
N GLY A 332 23.26 -24.32 -10.31
CA GLY A 332 22.78 -25.71 -10.24
C GLY A 332 21.32 -25.91 -10.65
N SER A 333 20.84 -27.15 -10.50
CA SER A 333 19.43 -27.55 -10.69
C SER A 333 18.54 -26.95 -9.61
N LEU A 334 17.42 -26.30 -9.96
CA LEU A 334 16.42 -25.78 -9.00
C LEU A 334 15.96 -26.82 -7.96
N CYS A 335 16.01 -28.11 -8.31
CA CYS A 335 15.59 -29.23 -7.48
C CYS A 335 16.64 -29.64 -6.45
N ASP A 336 17.86 -29.13 -6.57
CA ASP A 336 18.99 -29.44 -5.70
C ASP A 336 19.20 -28.32 -4.66
N LEU A 337 18.30 -27.33 -4.63
CA LEU A 337 18.35 -26.22 -3.71
C LEU A 337 17.95 -26.69 -2.31
N ALA A 338 18.83 -26.51 -1.32
CA ALA A 338 18.53 -26.87 0.06
C ALA A 338 17.35 -26.05 0.58
N ALA A 339 16.37 -26.72 1.19
CA ALA A 339 15.23 -26.05 1.81
C ALA A 339 15.71 -25.13 2.94
N THR A 340 15.20 -23.91 2.97
CA THR A 340 15.44 -22.93 4.02
C THR A 340 14.14 -22.64 4.78
N ALA A 341 14.23 -21.94 5.92
CA ALA A 341 13.04 -21.52 6.67
C ALA A 341 12.10 -20.59 5.87
N HIS A 342 12.58 -19.98 4.78
CA HIS A 342 11.85 -18.99 3.99
C HIS A 342 11.50 -19.48 2.58
N ILE A 343 12.22 -20.47 2.04
CA ILE A 343 11.99 -21.05 0.72
C ILE A 343 12.09 -22.56 0.78
N MET A 344 11.09 -23.24 0.22
CA MET A 344 11.11 -24.66 -0.06
C MET A 344 10.67 -24.89 -1.50
N ILE A 345 11.54 -25.54 -2.27
CA ILE A 345 11.26 -26.00 -3.63
C ILE A 345 11.43 -27.52 -3.61
N SER A 346 10.44 -28.24 -4.12
CA SER A 346 10.55 -29.69 -4.28
C SER A 346 10.14 -30.08 -5.68
N CYS A 347 10.83 -31.09 -6.20
CA CYS A 347 10.61 -31.58 -7.54
C CYS A 347 10.31 -33.07 -7.53
N GLN A 348 9.48 -33.49 -8.48
CA GLN A 348 9.24 -34.88 -8.81
C GLN A 348 9.52 -35.05 -10.30
N ASP A 349 10.34 -36.04 -10.67
CA ASP A 349 10.71 -36.30 -12.07
C ASP A 349 11.26 -35.06 -12.81
N ASN A 350 12.07 -34.24 -12.12
CA ASN A 350 12.60 -32.93 -12.58
C ASN A 350 11.55 -31.83 -12.84
N PHE A 351 10.30 -32.01 -12.41
CA PHE A 351 9.29 -30.94 -12.41
C PHE A 351 9.09 -30.38 -11.02
N VAL A 352 9.08 -29.05 -10.89
CA VAL A 352 8.67 -28.38 -9.65
C VAL A 352 7.22 -28.75 -9.30
N THR A 353 7.04 -29.44 -8.17
CA THR A 353 5.75 -29.84 -7.61
C THR A 353 5.38 -29.01 -6.38
N GLU A 354 6.36 -28.51 -5.64
CA GLU A 354 6.13 -27.65 -4.48
C GLU A 354 6.92 -26.35 -4.59
N LEU A 355 6.25 -25.23 -4.32
CA LEU A 355 6.82 -23.92 -4.19
C LEU A 355 6.25 -23.23 -2.95
N LYS A 356 7.10 -23.05 -1.93
CA LYS A 356 6.77 -22.29 -0.73
C LYS A 356 7.74 -21.14 -0.58
N ILE A 357 7.22 -19.92 -0.49
CA ILE A 357 7.99 -18.70 -0.25
C ILE A 357 7.31 -17.93 0.87
N ARG A 358 8.08 -17.63 1.92
CA ARG A 358 7.65 -16.84 3.06
C ARG A 358 8.44 -15.55 3.13
N GLY A 359 7.78 -14.44 2.84
CA GLY A 359 8.34 -13.10 2.94
C GLY A 359 8.34 -12.53 4.36
N ASP A 360 8.75 -11.27 4.44
CA ASP A 360 8.92 -10.46 5.65
C ASP A 360 7.97 -9.25 5.69
N LYS A 361 7.08 -9.11 4.69
CA LYS A 361 6.15 -7.99 4.63
C LYS A 361 4.98 -8.19 5.61
N LEU A 362 4.69 -7.14 6.37
CA LEU A 362 3.62 -7.12 7.36
C LEU A 362 2.27 -6.96 6.67
N ALA A 363 1.40 -7.97 6.77
CA ALA A 363 0.08 -7.99 6.14
C ALA A 363 -0.97 -7.08 6.79
N ASN A 364 -0.78 -6.74 8.07
CA ASN A 364 -1.82 -6.08 8.86
C ASN A 364 -1.53 -4.57 8.98
N VAL A 365 -2.04 -3.81 8.01
CA VAL A 365 -2.04 -2.35 8.02
C VAL A 365 -3.48 -1.85 8.14
N SER A 366 -3.76 -0.98 9.10
CA SER A 366 -5.06 -0.33 9.21
C SER A 366 -5.26 0.64 8.04
N GLY A 367 -6.33 0.48 7.27
CA GLY A 367 -6.68 1.40 6.18
C GLY A 367 -6.13 1.07 4.79
N PHE A 368 -5.86 -0.22 4.50
CA PHE A 368 -5.60 -0.64 3.11
C PHE A 368 -6.87 -0.46 2.26
N ASN A 369 -6.81 0.48 1.31
CA ASN A 369 -7.95 0.85 0.47
C ASN A 369 -7.89 0.22 -0.94
N GLY A 370 -7.11 -0.86 -1.12
CA GLY A 370 -6.96 -1.53 -2.40
C GLY A 370 -5.87 -0.97 -3.32
N TYR A 371 -4.99 -0.11 -2.83
CA TYR A 371 -3.85 0.47 -3.55
C TYR A 371 -2.52 0.06 -2.91
N ALA A 372 -1.44 0.05 -3.70
CA ALA A 372 -0.11 -0.24 -3.18
C ALA A 372 0.28 0.71 -2.04
N ILE A 373 0.91 0.17 -0.99
CA ILE A 373 1.46 0.91 0.13
C ILE A 373 2.98 0.78 0.09
N HIS A 374 3.67 1.92 0.00
CA HIS A 374 5.12 1.98 -0.03
C HIS A 374 5.76 1.20 1.14
N ASN A 375 6.79 0.40 0.87
CA ASN A 375 7.48 -0.48 1.84
C ASN A 375 6.60 -1.54 2.56
N LYS A 376 5.35 -1.75 2.14
CA LYS A 376 4.44 -2.75 2.75
C LYS A 376 3.87 -3.72 1.72
N THR A 377 3.42 -3.22 0.57
CA THR A 377 3.01 -4.06 -0.56
C THR A 377 4.14 -4.16 -1.59
N LEU A 378 3.95 -4.99 -2.62
CA LEU A 378 4.67 -4.85 -3.89
C LEU A 378 4.27 -3.53 -4.57
N SER A 379 5.10 -3.04 -5.50
CA SER A 379 4.93 -1.73 -6.14
C SER A 379 3.60 -1.58 -6.87
N GLU A 380 3.29 -0.35 -7.29
CA GLU A 380 2.12 -0.06 -8.14
C GLU A 380 2.16 -0.77 -9.50
N THR A 381 3.35 -1.17 -9.96
CA THR A 381 3.52 -1.90 -11.23
C THR A 381 3.24 -3.40 -11.11
N PHE A 382 3.09 -3.91 -9.88
CA PHE A 382 2.79 -5.30 -9.62
C PHE A 382 1.40 -5.67 -10.15
N SER A 383 1.30 -6.88 -10.73
CA SER A 383 0.03 -7.44 -11.18
C SER A 383 -0.08 -8.90 -10.80
N ILE A 384 -1.02 -9.20 -9.89
CA ILE A 384 -1.36 -10.57 -9.50
C ILE A 384 -1.84 -11.41 -10.69
N ASN A 385 -2.49 -10.79 -11.68
CA ASN A 385 -2.88 -11.45 -12.93
C ASN A 385 -1.67 -12.00 -13.70
N SER A 386 -0.61 -11.19 -13.81
CA SER A 386 0.63 -11.60 -14.47
C SER A 386 1.35 -12.69 -13.67
N LEU A 387 1.41 -12.55 -12.34
CA LEU A 387 2.01 -13.56 -11.46
C LEU A 387 1.29 -14.93 -11.60
N VAL A 388 -0.04 -14.96 -11.49
CA VAL A 388 -0.82 -16.20 -11.64
C VAL A 388 -0.71 -16.77 -13.05
N THR A 389 -0.63 -15.92 -14.08
CA THR A 389 -0.41 -16.38 -15.47
C THR A 389 0.94 -17.09 -15.62
N THR A 390 1.99 -16.58 -14.99
CA THR A 390 3.32 -17.21 -14.99
C THR A 390 3.31 -18.50 -14.17
N LEU A 391 2.72 -18.50 -12.97
CA LEU A 391 2.59 -19.68 -12.12
C LEU A 391 1.80 -20.80 -12.82
N ALA A 392 0.75 -20.47 -13.56
CA ALA A 392 -0.08 -21.44 -14.31
C ALA A 392 0.70 -22.21 -15.38
N ARG A 393 1.92 -21.77 -15.74
CA ARG A 393 2.81 -22.49 -16.67
C ARG A 393 3.58 -23.62 -15.98
N LEU A 394 3.56 -23.69 -14.65
CA LEU A 394 4.06 -24.82 -13.87
C LEU A 394 2.93 -25.86 -13.71
N THR A 395 2.68 -26.62 -14.77
CA THR A 395 1.53 -27.55 -14.87
C THR A 395 1.54 -28.68 -13.82
N SER A 396 2.72 -29.01 -13.29
CA SER A 396 2.92 -30.06 -12.29
C SER A 396 2.86 -29.54 -10.84
N LEU A 397 2.57 -28.25 -10.63
CA LEU A 397 2.54 -27.64 -9.31
C LEU A 397 1.36 -28.18 -8.49
N ARG A 398 1.69 -28.81 -7.36
CA ARG A 398 0.74 -29.40 -6.38
C ARG A 398 0.63 -28.54 -5.12
N VAL A 399 1.74 -27.93 -4.70
CA VAL A 399 1.78 -27.10 -3.49
C VAL A 399 2.28 -25.70 -3.83
N LEU A 400 1.45 -24.69 -3.58
CA LEU A 400 1.79 -23.28 -3.73
C LEU A 400 1.53 -22.54 -2.41
N SER A 401 2.59 -22.03 -1.78
CA SER A 401 2.51 -21.18 -0.60
C SER A 401 3.29 -19.88 -0.84
N LEU A 402 2.62 -18.74 -0.82
CA LEU A 402 3.19 -17.41 -1.04
C LEU A 402 2.73 -16.50 0.10
N VAL A 403 3.46 -16.50 1.21
CA VAL A 403 3.04 -15.89 2.48
C VAL A 403 3.83 -14.62 2.76
N SER A 404 3.20 -13.54 3.22
CA SER A 404 3.93 -12.33 3.67
C SER A 404 4.82 -11.68 2.61
N LEU A 405 4.43 -11.72 1.34
CA LEU A 405 5.19 -11.13 0.22
C LEU A 405 4.72 -9.73 -0.15
N GLY A 406 3.64 -9.24 0.46
CA GLY A 406 2.99 -7.98 0.12
C GLY A 406 2.27 -8.02 -1.23
N ILE A 407 1.87 -9.21 -1.67
CA ILE A 407 1.04 -9.40 -2.86
C ILE A 407 -0.29 -8.69 -2.62
N TRP A 408 -0.74 -7.88 -3.58
CA TRP A 408 -1.98 -7.12 -3.46
C TRP A 408 -2.80 -7.19 -4.75
N GLY A 409 -4.11 -6.94 -4.65
CA GLY A 409 -5.06 -7.05 -5.76
C GLY A 409 -6.09 -8.18 -5.58
N PRO A 410 -7.11 -8.25 -6.46
CA PRO A 410 -8.11 -9.30 -6.42
C PRO A 410 -7.55 -10.65 -6.90
N LEU A 411 -8.01 -11.76 -6.28
CA LEU A 411 -7.62 -13.11 -6.72
C LEU A 411 -8.19 -13.33 -8.14
N PRO A 412 -7.34 -13.58 -9.16
CA PRO A 412 -7.80 -13.58 -10.54
C PRO A 412 -8.50 -14.89 -10.93
N ASP A 413 -9.53 -14.79 -11.78
CA ASP A 413 -10.29 -15.93 -12.31
C ASP A 413 -9.42 -17.01 -12.94
N LYS A 414 -8.27 -16.63 -13.51
CA LYS A 414 -7.30 -17.55 -14.14
C LYS A 414 -6.65 -18.54 -13.17
N ILE A 415 -6.88 -18.43 -11.86
CA ILE A 415 -6.34 -19.34 -10.84
C ILE A 415 -6.70 -20.81 -11.10
N HIS A 416 -7.85 -21.08 -11.73
CA HIS A 416 -8.28 -22.43 -12.12
C HIS A 416 -7.31 -23.16 -13.07
N ARG A 417 -6.41 -22.44 -13.75
CA ARG A 417 -5.38 -23.03 -14.61
C ARG A 417 -4.34 -23.83 -13.82
N LEU A 418 -4.25 -23.61 -12.51
CA LEU A 418 -3.46 -24.41 -11.59
C LEU A 418 -4.24 -25.67 -11.15
N TYR A 419 -4.78 -26.41 -12.12
CA TYR A 419 -5.71 -27.53 -11.89
C TYR A 419 -5.09 -28.72 -11.12
N SER A 420 -3.76 -28.78 -11.05
CA SER A 420 -3.00 -29.80 -10.32
C SER A 420 -2.82 -29.50 -8.83
N LEU A 421 -3.21 -28.31 -8.35
CA LEU A 421 -2.98 -27.90 -6.96
C LEU A 421 -3.78 -28.74 -5.97
N GLU A 422 -3.07 -29.14 -4.92
CA GLU A 422 -3.56 -29.79 -3.71
C GLU A 422 -3.50 -28.83 -2.52
N LEU A 423 -2.54 -27.90 -2.49
CA LEU A 423 -2.43 -26.88 -1.44
C LEU A 423 -2.25 -25.49 -2.05
N LEU A 424 -3.11 -24.56 -1.68
CA LEU A 424 -2.98 -23.14 -1.98
C LEU A 424 -2.97 -22.32 -0.69
N ASP A 425 -1.87 -21.63 -0.43
CA ASP A 425 -1.70 -20.73 0.70
C ASP A 425 -1.20 -19.35 0.21
N LEU A 426 -2.06 -18.33 0.34
CA LEU A 426 -1.73 -16.93 0.01
C LEU A 426 -1.86 -16.05 1.26
N SER A 427 -1.65 -16.63 2.44
CA SER A 427 -1.88 -15.94 3.71
C SER A 427 -0.95 -14.75 3.94
N SER A 428 -1.38 -13.84 4.81
CA SER A 428 -0.63 -12.65 5.21
C SER A 428 -0.20 -11.80 4.01
N ASN A 429 -1.12 -11.50 3.10
CA ASN A 429 -0.91 -10.59 1.98
C ASN A 429 -1.98 -9.48 2.01
N PHE A 430 -2.07 -8.68 0.95
CA PHE A 430 -3.00 -7.56 0.83
C PHE A 430 -4.05 -7.82 -0.27
N MET A 431 -4.49 -9.07 -0.41
CA MET A 431 -5.49 -9.44 -1.41
C MET A 431 -6.88 -8.99 -0.95
N PHE A 432 -7.72 -8.53 -1.88
CA PHE A 432 -9.05 -7.96 -1.56
C PHE A 432 -10.10 -8.35 -2.59
N GLY A 433 -11.36 -7.97 -2.33
CA GLY A 433 -12.50 -8.29 -3.20
C GLY A 433 -13.08 -9.66 -2.90
N CYS A 434 -13.64 -10.30 -3.92
CA CYS A 434 -14.26 -11.62 -3.82
C CYS A 434 -13.26 -12.75 -4.11
N ILE A 435 -13.54 -13.93 -3.58
CA ILE A 435 -12.88 -15.16 -4.01
C ILE A 435 -13.58 -15.59 -5.32
N PRO A 436 -12.88 -15.73 -6.46
CA PRO A 436 -13.49 -16.06 -7.74
C PRO A 436 -14.11 -17.48 -7.72
N PRO A 437 -15.36 -17.67 -8.21
CA PRO A 437 -16.02 -18.97 -8.29
C PRO A 437 -15.22 -20.06 -9.03
N GLN A 438 -14.33 -19.64 -9.93
CA GLN A 438 -13.46 -20.52 -10.71
C GLN A 438 -12.49 -21.32 -9.83
N ILE A 439 -12.26 -20.92 -8.56
CA ILE A 439 -11.47 -21.72 -7.60
C ILE A 439 -12.04 -23.13 -7.42
N SER A 440 -13.37 -23.28 -7.53
CA SER A 440 -14.08 -24.56 -7.44
C SER A 440 -13.74 -25.55 -8.55
N ARG A 441 -13.03 -25.12 -9.61
CA ARG A 441 -12.55 -26.00 -10.69
C ARG A 441 -11.23 -26.70 -10.36
N ILE A 442 -10.57 -26.32 -9.26
CA ILE A 442 -9.32 -26.95 -8.80
C ILE A 442 -9.69 -28.18 -7.95
N VAL A 443 -10.27 -29.19 -8.59
CA VAL A 443 -10.90 -30.36 -7.92
C VAL A 443 -9.94 -31.21 -7.07
N LYS A 444 -8.63 -31.04 -7.24
CA LYS A 444 -7.59 -31.71 -6.43
C LYS A 444 -7.27 -30.99 -5.12
N LEU A 445 -7.81 -29.79 -4.91
CA LEU A 445 -7.46 -28.95 -3.77
C LEU A 445 -7.91 -29.60 -2.45
N GLN A 446 -6.96 -29.77 -1.54
CA GLN A 446 -7.11 -30.32 -0.20
C GLN A 446 -7.02 -29.21 0.86
N THR A 447 -6.14 -28.23 0.65
CA THR A 447 -5.92 -27.14 1.60
C THR A 447 -6.04 -25.79 0.90
N LEU A 448 -6.94 -24.95 1.40
CA LEU A 448 -7.10 -23.56 0.99
C LEU A 448 -6.93 -22.63 2.18
N THR A 449 -5.87 -21.84 2.17
CA THR A 449 -5.53 -20.88 3.23
C THR A 449 -5.38 -19.48 2.63
N LEU A 450 -6.28 -18.57 2.98
CA LEU A 450 -6.25 -17.15 2.56
C LEU A 450 -6.22 -16.20 3.75
N ASP A 451 -5.67 -16.66 4.87
CA ASP A 451 -5.68 -15.95 6.15
C ASP A 451 -4.99 -14.58 6.08
N GLY A 452 -5.44 -13.61 6.88
CA GLY A 452 -4.74 -12.32 7.05
C GLY A 452 -4.64 -11.52 5.75
N ASN A 453 -5.74 -11.45 5.01
CA ASN A 453 -5.91 -10.63 3.81
C ASN A 453 -7.09 -9.65 4.02
N TYR A 454 -7.56 -8.99 2.96
CA TYR A 454 -8.65 -8.00 2.97
C TYR A 454 -9.84 -8.44 2.10
N PHE A 455 -10.06 -9.75 1.92
CA PHE A 455 -11.25 -10.25 1.22
C PHE A 455 -12.51 -9.77 1.94
N ASN A 456 -13.42 -9.11 1.24
CA ASN A 456 -14.51 -8.32 1.84
C ASN A 456 -15.90 -8.64 1.29
N ASP A 457 -16.00 -9.71 0.51
CA ASP A 457 -17.25 -10.20 -0.07
C ASP A 457 -17.76 -11.46 0.67
N THR A 458 -18.82 -12.08 0.16
CA THR A 458 -19.37 -13.33 0.71
C THR A 458 -18.51 -14.55 0.38
N ILE A 459 -18.58 -15.57 1.22
CA ILE A 459 -18.02 -16.89 0.90
C ILE A 459 -18.90 -17.51 -0.21
N LEU A 460 -18.27 -18.19 -1.16
CA LEU A 460 -18.94 -18.76 -2.33
C LEU A 460 -19.82 -19.97 -1.98
N ASP A 461 -21.04 -20.01 -2.53
CA ASP A 461 -21.93 -21.17 -2.43
C ASP A 461 -21.46 -22.37 -3.27
N THR A 462 -20.51 -22.20 -4.19
CA THR A 462 -20.05 -23.25 -5.12
C THR A 462 -18.83 -24.04 -4.63
N LEU A 463 -18.47 -23.94 -3.34
CA LEU A 463 -17.32 -24.65 -2.76
C LEU A 463 -17.54 -26.17 -2.64
N ASP A 464 -18.79 -26.64 -2.70
CA ASP A 464 -19.14 -28.06 -2.65
C ASP A 464 -18.51 -28.90 -3.79
N SER A 465 -18.12 -28.25 -4.89
CA SER A 465 -17.39 -28.88 -5.99
C SER A 465 -15.96 -29.33 -5.61
N LEU A 466 -15.39 -28.80 -4.52
CA LEU A 466 -14.08 -29.18 -4.00
C LEU A 466 -14.18 -30.40 -3.06
N SER A 467 -14.57 -31.54 -3.61
CA SER A 467 -14.88 -32.76 -2.85
C SER A 467 -13.70 -33.36 -2.06
N ASN A 468 -12.46 -32.91 -2.34
CA ASN A 468 -11.24 -33.36 -1.67
C ASN A 468 -10.74 -32.37 -0.60
N LEU A 469 -11.43 -31.25 -0.40
CA LEU A 469 -10.99 -30.20 0.52
C LEU A 469 -11.04 -30.71 1.97
N SER A 470 -9.89 -30.72 2.65
CA SER A 470 -9.74 -31.07 4.06
C SER A 470 -9.63 -29.84 4.95
N VAL A 471 -8.91 -28.80 4.51
CA VAL A 471 -8.65 -27.60 5.31
C VAL A 471 -9.14 -26.37 4.57
N LEU A 472 -10.06 -25.64 5.19
CA LEU A 472 -10.51 -24.33 4.74
C LEU A 472 -10.21 -23.28 5.82
N SER A 473 -9.28 -22.37 5.51
CA SER A 473 -8.92 -21.28 6.41
C SER A 473 -9.00 -19.93 5.70
N LEU A 474 -9.87 -19.05 6.19
CA LEU A 474 -10.10 -17.69 5.70
C LEU A 474 -10.00 -16.67 6.85
N ARG A 475 -9.22 -16.98 7.89
CA ARG A 475 -9.12 -16.22 9.13
C ARG A 475 -8.64 -14.79 8.88
N GLY A 476 -9.15 -13.82 9.64
CA GLY A 476 -8.56 -12.48 9.65
C GLY A 476 -8.74 -11.74 8.34
N ASN A 477 -9.95 -11.79 7.78
CA ASN A 477 -10.36 -11.08 6.57
C ASN A 477 -11.52 -10.12 6.92
N HIS A 478 -12.21 -9.61 5.90
CA HIS A 478 -13.39 -8.76 6.03
C HIS A 478 -14.65 -9.42 5.43
N LEU A 479 -14.66 -10.75 5.34
CA LEU A 479 -15.74 -11.52 4.72
C LEU A 479 -17.06 -11.27 5.45
N LYS A 480 -18.13 -11.09 4.69
CA LYS A 480 -19.45 -10.72 5.20
C LYS A 480 -20.52 -11.70 4.70
N GLY A 481 -21.74 -11.56 5.22
CA GLY A 481 -22.87 -12.42 4.83
C GLY A 481 -22.90 -13.75 5.59
N GLN A 482 -23.71 -14.68 5.08
CA GLN A 482 -23.99 -15.95 5.77
C GLN A 482 -22.94 -17.01 5.52
N PHE A 483 -22.88 -18.00 6.41
CA PHE A 483 -22.10 -19.22 6.17
C PHE A 483 -22.78 -20.06 5.07
N PRO A 484 -22.08 -20.41 3.98
CA PRO A 484 -22.69 -21.15 2.88
C PRO A 484 -22.91 -22.61 3.25
N SER A 485 -24.18 -23.05 3.21
CA SER A 485 -24.59 -24.41 3.58
C SER A 485 -24.00 -25.50 2.66
N SER A 486 -23.54 -25.13 1.47
CA SER A 486 -22.88 -26.04 0.53
C SER A 486 -21.58 -26.62 1.11
N ILE A 487 -20.88 -25.92 2.00
CA ILE A 487 -19.68 -26.43 2.69
C ILE A 487 -20.01 -27.72 3.47
N CYS A 488 -21.23 -27.85 4.00
CA CYS A 488 -21.65 -29.06 4.73
C CYS A 488 -21.75 -30.32 3.85
N ARG A 489 -21.68 -30.19 2.52
CA ARG A 489 -21.65 -31.32 1.58
C ARG A 489 -20.24 -31.90 1.39
N ILE A 490 -19.21 -31.20 1.85
CA ILE A 490 -17.80 -31.58 1.66
C ILE A 490 -17.37 -32.49 2.81
N SER A 491 -17.68 -33.79 2.70
CA SER A 491 -17.41 -34.79 3.74
C SER A 491 -15.92 -35.00 4.09
N SER A 492 -14.99 -34.50 3.26
CA SER A 492 -13.55 -34.57 3.48
C SER A 492 -13.01 -33.56 4.49
N LEU A 493 -13.79 -32.52 4.85
CA LEU A 493 -13.34 -31.44 5.73
C LEU A 493 -12.96 -31.93 7.12
N THR A 494 -11.77 -31.56 7.55
CA THR A 494 -11.22 -31.77 8.89
C THR A 494 -11.14 -30.47 9.68
N ASP A 495 -10.89 -29.35 9.00
CA ASP A 495 -10.63 -28.05 9.63
C ASP A 495 -11.37 -26.92 8.90
N ILE A 496 -12.19 -26.18 9.64
CA ILE A 496 -12.85 -24.95 9.18
C ILE A 496 -12.45 -23.81 10.12
N ALA A 497 -11.69 -22.85 9.60
CA ALA A 497 -11.23 -21.67 10.34
C ALA A 497 -11.65 -20.38 9.63
N LEU A 498 -12.64 -19.69 10.21
CA LEU A 498 -13.24 -18.45 9.69
C LEU A 498 -13.16 -17.30 10.70
N CYS A 499 -12.34 -17.44 11.74
CA CYS A 499 -12.32 -16.48 12.83
C CYS A 499 -11.82 -15.09 12.42
N HIS A 500 -12.25 -14.06 13.13
CA HIS A 500 -11.94 -12.65 12.86
C HIS A 500 -12.38 -12.20 11.45
N ASN A 501 -13.70 -12.26 11.22
CA ASN A 501 -14.37 -11.81 10.00
C ASN A 501 -15.66 -11.04 10.36
N LYS A 502 -16.52 -10.74 9.38
CA LYS A 502 -17.81 -10.06 9.55
C LYS A 502 -18.99 -10.95 9.13
N LEU A 503 -18.86 -12.26 9.26
CA LEU A 503 -19.91 -13.23 8.89
C LEU A 503 -21.08 -13.16 9.89
N SER A 504 -22.31 -13.33 9.41
CA SER A 504 -23.54 -13.18 10.21
C SER A 504 -24.58 -14.25 9.87
N GLY A 505 -25.70 -14.28 10.60
CA GLY A 505 -26.79 -15.23 10.38
C GLY A 505 -26.61 -16.55 11.12
N GLU A 506 -27.31 -17.58 10.64
CA GLU A 506 -27.35 -18.92 11.23
C GLU A 506 -26.24 -19.83 10.68
N LEU A 507 -25.66 -20.66 11.56
CA LEU A 507 -24.78 -21.73 11.14
C LEU A 507 -25.60 -22.98 10.80
N PRO A 508 -25.31 -23.66 9.67
CA PRO A 508 -26.00 -24.88 9.28
C PRO A 508 -25.68 -26.05 10.23
N ASP A 509 -26.44 -27.13 10.10
CA ASP A 509 -26.11 -28.40 10.75
C ASP A 509 -24.79 -28.97 10.19
N PHE A 510 -23.84 -29.26 11.10
CA PHE A 510 -22.54 -29.84 10.77
C PHE A 510 -22.47 -31.35 11.01
N SER A 511 -23.58 -32.00 11.36
CA SER A 511 -23.67 -33.44 11.63
C SER A 511 -23.18 -34.32 10.46
N SER A 512 -23.33 -33.85 9.22
CA SER A 512 -22.85 -34.50 8.00
C SER A 512 -21.32 -34.53 7.87
N LEU A 513 -20.62 -33.58 8.50
CA LEU A 513 -19.17 -33.43 8.42
C LEU A 513 -18.47 -34.37 9.41
N THR A 514 -18.61 -35.68 9.18
CA THR A 514 -18.14 -36.73 10.10
C THR A 514 -16.62 -36.73 10.36
N ARG A 515 -15.84 -36.12 9.47
CA ARG A 515 -14.37 -36.00 9.58
C ARG A 515 -13.92 -34.70 10.25
N LEU A 516 -14.83 -33.76 10.52
CA LEU A 516 -14.50 -32.45 11.09
C LEU A 516 -13.91 -32.61 12.50
N ARG A 517 -12.72 -32.06 12.69
CA ARG A 517 -11.98 -32.06 13.96
C ARG A 517 -11.90 -30.67 14.56
N VAL A 518 -11.75 -29.63 13.73
CA VAL A 518 -11.58 -28.25 14.18
C VAL A 518 -12.61 -27.35 13.52
N LEU A 519 -13.37 -26.63 14.35
CA LEU A 519 -14.26 -25.55 13.95
C LEU A 519 -13.89 -24.27 14.71
N ASP A 520 -13.42 -23.25 14.01
CA ASP A 520 -13.11 -21.93 14.59
C ASP A 520 -13.85 -20.82 13.84
N VAL A 521 -14.90 -20.31 14.45
CA VAL A 521 -15.75 -19.21 13.93
C VAL A 521 -15.76 -18.00 14.87
N ARG A 522 -14.79 -17.92 15.79
CA ARG A 522 -14.69 -16.83 16.77
C ARG A 522 -14.62 -15.45 16.12
N GLU A 523 -15.06 -14.41 16.83
CA GLU A 523 -14.95 -13.02 16.36
C GLU A 523 -15.64 -12.81 15.00
N ASN A 524 -16.92 -13.18 14.94
CA ASN A 524 -17.84 -12.90 13.84
C ASN A 524 -19.14 -12.27 14.42
N GLN A 525 -20.22 -12.29 13.65
CA GLN A 525 -21.53 -11.70 13.97
C GLN A 525 -22.67 -12.74 13.86
N PHE A 526 -22.40 -14.03 14.04
CA PHE A 526 -23.44 -15.08 14.02
C PHE A 526 -24.42 -14.90 15.18
N ASP A 527 -25.73 -14.84 14.90
CA ASP A 527 -26.77 -14.32 15.80
C ASP A 527 -27.93 -15.30 16.09
N SER A 528 -27.83 -16.53 15.60
CA SER A 528 -28.82 -17.60 15.83
C SER A 528 -28.41 -18.56 16.98
N GLN A 529 -29.04 -19.73 17.06
CA GLN A 529 -28.70 -20.78 18.01
C GLN A 529 -27.40 -21.50 17.64
N LEU A 530 -26.84 -22.27 18.60
CA LEU A 530 -25.67 -23.11 18.32
C LEU A 530 -26.04 -24.24 17.34
N PRO A 531 -25.22 -24.51 16.31
CA PRO A 531 -25.48 -25.58 15.37
C PRO A 531 -25.24 -26.95 16.02
N ILE A 532 -25.81 -27.98 15.41
CA ILE A 532 -25.53 -29.36 15.78
C ILE A 532 -24.11 -29.71 15.32
N MET A 533 -23.27 -30.16 16.25
CA MET A 533 -21.87 -30.48 16.02
C MET A 533 -21.68 -31.97 15.72
N PRO A 534 -20.71 -32.34 14.86
CA PRO A 534 -20.40 -33.74 14.58
C PRO A 534 -19.70 -34.42 15.76
N ARG A 535 -19.96 -35.71 15.97
CA ARG A 535 -19.40 -36.51 17.10
C ARG A 535 -17.87 -36.59 17.11
N GLY A 536 -17.24 -36.43 15.95
CA GLY A 536 -15.79 -36.48 15.77
C GLY A 536 -15.06 -35.19 16.15
N LEU A 537 -15.77 -34.12 16.52
CA LEU A 537 -15.19 -32.82 16.76
C LEU A 537 -14.24 -32.84 17.98
N VAL A 538 -13.06 -32.24 17.82
CA VAL A 538 -12.01 -32.15 18.84
C VAL A 538 -11.93 -30.73 19.41
N THR A 539 -12.04 -29.73 18.54
CA THR A 539 -11.91 -28.32 18.91
C THR A 539 -13.08 -27.53 18.32
N ALA A 540 -13.84 -26.89 19.21
CA ALA A 540 -14.98 -26.05 18.87
C ALA A 540 -14.79 -24.65 19.48
N LEU A 541 -14.52 -23.67 18.63
CA LEU A 541 -14.23 -22.30 19.03
C LEU A 541 -15.26 -21.37 18.39
N LEU A 542 -16.29 -21.01 19.17
CA LEU A 542 -17.44 -20.22 18.73
C LEU A 542 -17.59 -18.89 19.49
N GLY A 543 -16.66 -18.60 20.41
CA GLY A 543 -16.74 -17.42 21.24
C GLY A 543 -16.58 -16.07 20.52
N LYS A 544 -17.13 -15.00 21.10
CA LYS A 544 -17.26 -13.65 20.52
C LYS A 544 -18.09 -13.63 19.24
N ASN A 545 -19.33 -14.07 19.38
CA ASN A 545 -20.38 -13.94 18.39
C ASN A 545 -21.64 -13.39 19.09
N LEU A 546 -22.81 -13.56 18.49
CA LEU A 546 -24.11 -13.18 19.03
C LEU A 546 -25.01 -14.41 19.25
N PHE A 547 -24.43 -15.62 19.38
CA PHE A 547 -25.22 -16.86 19.51
C PHE A 547 -26.17 -16.81 20.70
N SER A 548 -27.42 -17.24 20.53
CA SER A 548 -28.47 -17.17 21.56
C SER A 548 -29.12 -18.54 21.81
N GLY A 549 -30.03 -18.63 22.78
CA GLY A 549 -30.66 -19.90 23.17
C GLY A 549 -29.81 -20.76 24.10
N GLU A 550 -30.21 -22.01 24.32
CA GLU A 550 -29.55 -22.91 25.28
C GLU A 550 -28.35 -23.65 24.67
N ILE A 551 -27.42 -24.11 25.53
CA ILE A 551 -26.36 -25.03 25.10
C ILE A 551 -27.01 -26.42 24.90
N PRO A 552 -27.03 -26.98 23.67
CA PRO A 552 -27.71 -28.24 23.41
C PRO A 552 -27.10 -29.40 24.22
N ALA A 553 -27.95 -30.29 24.76
CA ALA A 553 -27.51 -31.48 25.49
C ALA A 553 -26.60 -32.40 24.65
N GLN A 554 -26.73 -32.33 23.32
CA GLN A 554 -25.91 -33.05 22.34
C GLN A 554 -24.41 -32.68 22.42
N VAL A 555 -24.05 -31.53 22.99
CA VAL A 555 -22.62 -31.19 23.21
C VAL A 555 -22.03 -32.08 24.30
N GLY A 556 -22.83 -32.53 25.26
CA GLY A 556 -22.43 -33.45 26.35
C GLY A 556 -22.15 -34.89 25.90
N ILE A 557 -22.40 -35.24 24.64
CA ILE A 557 -22.08 -36.57 24.07
C ILE A 557 -20.88 -36.56 23.11
N LEU A 558 -20.19 -35.42 22.97
CA LEU A 558 -19.01 -35.26 22.09
C LEU A 558 -17.75 -35.79 22.77
N THR A 559 -17.59 -37.11 22.84
CA THR A 559 -16.51 -37.78 23.58
C THR A 559 -15.08 -37.48 23.09
N HIS A 560 -14.92 -36.98 21.86
CA HIS A 560 -13.63 -36.57 21.30
C HIS A 560 -13.26 -35.11 21.60
N LEU A 561 -14.19 -34.33 22.14
CA LEU A 561 -14.01 -32.89 22.34
C LEU A 561 -12.95 -32.63 23.42
N GLN A 562 -11.95 -31.83 23.07
CA GLN A 562 -10.82 -31.42 23.91
C GLN A 562 -10.89 -29.94 24.27
N HIS A 563 -11.35 -29.09 23.34
CA HIS A 563 -11.42 -27.65 23.53
C HIS A 563 -12.79 -27.12 23.11
N LEU A 564 -13.49 -26.47 24.04
CA LEU A 564 -14.77 -25.81 23.79
C LEU A 564 -14.72 -24.36 24.29
N ASP A 565 -14.84 -23.40 23.37
CA ASP A 565 -14.96 -21.97 23.68
C ASP A 565 -16.28 -21.43 23.13
N LEU A 566 -17.24 -21.20 24.03
CA LEU A 566 -18.53 -20.56 23.77
C LEU A 566 -18.61 -19.15 24.41
N SER A 567 -17.49 -18.60 24.87
CA SER A 567 -17.46 -17.34 25.61
C SER A 567 -17.95 -16.15 24.78
N PHE A 568 -18.48 -15.10 25.41
CA PHE A 568 -19.00 -13.90 24.73
C PHE A 568 -20.06 -14.20 23.67
N ASN A 569 -21.14 -14.79 24.12
CA ASN A 569 -22.34 -14.92 23.30
C ASN A 569 -23.54 -14.46 24.15
N HIS A 570 -24.73 -14.75 23.65
CA HIS A 570 -26.01 -14.50 24.29
C HIS A 570 -26.68 -15.81 24.74
N LEU A 571 -25.90 -16.85 25.04
CA LEU A 571 -26.43 -18.17 25.43
C LEU A 571 -27.12 -18.11 26.79
N SER A 572 -28.25 -18.78 26.95
CA SER A 572 -29.07 -18.81 28.16
C SER A 572 -29.33 -20.26 28.63
N GLY A 573 -30.17 -20.45 29.65
CA GLY A 573 -30.45 -21.77 30.22
C GLY A 573 -29.32 -22.32 31.10
N THR A 574 -29.48 -23.55 31.57
CA THR A 574 -28.50 -24.23 32.43
C THR A 574 -27.52 -25.05 31.59
N PRO A 575 -26.19 -24.90 31.78
CA PRO A 575 -25.22 -25.71 31.05
C PRO A 575 -25.44 -27.22 31.33
N PRO A 576 -25.42 -28.08 30.30
CA PRO A 576 -25.50 -29.52 30.50
C PRO A 576 -24.38 -30.01 31.41
N PHE A 577 -24.70 -30.69 32.51
CA PHE A 577 -23.69 -31.17 33.46
C PHE A 577 -22.71 -32.17 32.83
N ALA A 578 -23.17 -32.95 31.84
CA ALA A 578 -22.35 -33.88 31.06
C ALA A 578 -21.15 -33.21 30.37
N LEU A 579 -21.22 -31.90 30.13
CA LEU A 579 -20.14 -31.11 29.52
C LEU A 579 -18.86 -31.10 30.37
N PHE A 580 -19.02 -31.14 31.69
CA PHE A 580 -17.91 -31.13 32.66
C PHE A 580 -17.27 -32.51 32.83
N ASP A 581 -17.99 -33.58 32.48
CA ASP A 581 -17.58 -34.98 32.63
C ASP A 581 -17.06 -35.61 31.33
N LEU A 582 -16.98 -34.83 30.23
CA LEU A 582 -16.48 -35.36 28.95
C LEU A 582 -15.07 -35.97 29.12
N PRO A 583 -14.81 -37.16 28.52
CA PRO A 583 -13.60 -37.93 28.84
C PRO A 583 -12.30 -37.29 28.36
N ASN A 584 -12.38 -36.46 27.30
CA ASN A 584 -11.21 -35.83 26.68
C ASN A 584 -11.17 -34.30 26.84
N ILE A 585 -12.18 -33.68 27.46
CA ILE A 585 -12.24 -32.23 27.58
C ILE A 585 -11.08 -31.74 28.46
N SER A 586 -10.31 -30.78 27.96
CA SER A 586 -9.17 -30.18 28.65
C SER A 586 -9.35 -28.68 28.89
N TYR A 587 -10.07 -28.02 27.99
CA TYR A 587 -10.37 -26.59 28.03
C TYR A 587 -11.85 -26.37 27.81
N LEU A 588 -12.51 -25.77 28.80
CA LEU A 588 -13.91 -25.40 28.73
C LEU A 588 -14.08 -23.92 29.08
N ASN A 589 -14.69 -23.16 28.18
CA ASN A 589 -14.93 -21.74 28.38
C ASN A 589 -16.34 -21.35 27.95
N LEU A 590 -17.18 -20.96 28.92
CA LEU A 590 -18.62 -20.68 28.76
C LEU A 590 -18.98 -19.24 29.10
N ALA A 591 -18.02 -18.36 29.19
CA ALA A 591 -18.14 -17.23 30.09
C ALA A 591 -18.36 -15.89 29.37
N SER A 592 -18.96 -14.90 30.06
CA SER A 592 -19.88 -13.91 29.42
C SER A 592 -20.89 -14.51 28.48
N ASN A 593 -21.86 -15.16 29.09
CA ASN A 593 -23.13 -15.47 28.46
C ASN A 593 -24.25 -15.01 29.43
N MET A 594 -25.47 -15.49 29.19
CA MET A 594 -26.63 -15.33 30.06
C MET A 594 -27.03 -16.67 30.73
N LEU A 595 -26.08 -17.60 30.89
CA LEU A 595 -26.33 -18.93 31.46
C LEU A 595 -26.84 -18.81 32.91
N SER A 596 -27.81 -19.61 33.30
CA SER A 596 -28.52 -19.47 34.58
C SER A 596 -28.90 -20.82 35.18
N GLY A 597 -29.46 -20.82 36.40
CA GLY A 597 -29.75 -22.05 37.14
C GLY A 597 -28.57 -22.52 37.99
N SER A 598 -28.72 -23.70 38.60
CA SER A 598 -27.73 -24.30 39.50
C SER A 598 -27.05 -25.51 38.88
N LEU A 599 -25.76 -25.67 39.15
CA LEU A 599 -24.99 -26.86 38.79
C LEU A 599 -25.09 -27.86 39.96
N PRO A 600 -25.34 -29.16 39.72
CA PRO A 600 -25.42 -30.14 40.80
C PRO A 600 -24.08 -30.27 41.54
N GLU A 601 -24.10 -30.32 42.87
CA GLU A 601 -22.87 -30.37 43.68
C GLU A 601 -22.05 -31.65 43.44
N GLN A 602 -22.73 -32.75 43.12
CA GLN A 602 -22.19 -34.12 42.98
C GLN A 602 -21.75 -34.49 41.55
N ILE A 603 -21.50 -33.54 40.65
CA ILE A 603 -21.00 -33.88 39.31
C ILE A 603 -19.56 -34.39 39.36
N THR A 604 -19.25 -35.35 38.50
CA THR A 604 -17.88 -35.76 38.21
C THR A 604 -17.29 -34.84 37.13
N CYS A 605 -16.02 -34.48 37.28
CA CYS A 605 -15.30 -33.72 36.27
C CYS A 605 -14.30 -34.64 35.56
N GLY A 606 -14.26 -34.58 34.24
CA GLY A 606 -13.35 -35.38 33.42
C GLY A 606 -11.89 -35.22 33.86
N SER A 607 -11.11 -36.30 33.86
CA SER A 607 -9.76 -36.33 34.43
C SER A 607 -8.74 -35.41 33.72
N LYS A 608 -8.99 -35.11 32.44
CA LYS A 608 -8.14 -34.23 31.61
C LYS A 608 -8.50 -32.75 31.68
N LEU A 609 -9.61 -32.39 32.33
CA LEU A 609 -10.13 -31.03 32.34
C LEU A 609 -9.29 -30.13 33.24
N GLY A 610 -8.39 -29.37 32.63
CA GLY A 610 -7.41 -28.52 33.31
C GLY A 610 -7.78 -27.04 33.38
N PHE A 611 -8.63 -26.55 32.47
CA PHE A 611 -9.10 -25.15 32.48
C PHE A 611 -10.61 -25.08 32.33
N VAL A 612 -11.27 -24.37 33.26
CA VAL A 612 -12.71 -24.11 33.26
C VAL A 612 -12.97 -22.64 33.50
N ASP A 613 -13.72 -22.01 32.61
CA ASP A 613 -14.18 -20.64 32.82
C ASP A 613 -15.69 -20.56 32.63
N ILE A 614 -16.41 -20.35 33.73
CA ILE A 614 -17.87 -20.13 33.78
C ILE A 614 -18.21 -18.71 34.24
N SER A 615 -17.20 -17.83 34.33
CA SER A 615 -17.35 -16.49 34.85
C SER A 615 -18.41 -15.65 34.11
N SER A 616 -19.05 -14.76 34.85
CA SER A 616 -19.92 -13.71 34.29
C SER A 616 -21.09 -14.23 33.50
N ASN A 617 -21.83 -15.09 34.17
CA ASN A 617 -23.13 -15.57 33.79
C ASN A 617 -24.13 -15.17 34.89
N LYS A 618 -25.27 -15.86 34.95
CA LYS A 618 -26.33 -15.72 35.96
C LYS A 618 -26.50 -17.03 36.76
N LEU A 619 -25.41 -17.80 36.92
CA LEU A 619 -25.45 -19.07 37.67
C LEU A 619 -25.65 -18.81 39.17
N VAL A 620 -26.39 -19.70 39.84
CA VAL A 620 -26.76 -19.61 41.27
C VAL A 620 -26.46 -20.94 41.97
N GLY A 621 -26.38 -20.94 43.30
CA GLY A 621 -26.11 -22.15 44.11
C GLY A 621 -24.64 -22.33 44.47
N LYS A 622 -24.24 -23.52 44.91
CA LYS A 622 -22.83 -23.83 45.23
C LYS A 622 -22.05 -24.24 43.99
N LEU A 623 -20.73 -24.08 44.04
CA LEU A 623 -19.84 -24.62 43.01
C LEU A 623 -19.70 -26.14 43.20
N PRO A 624 -19.75 -26.97 42.14
CA PRO A 624 -19.56 -28.41 42.27
C PRO A 624 -18.20 -28.78 42.88
N PHE A 625 -18.17 -29.84 43.70
CA PHE A 625 -16.95 -30.24 44.43
C PHE A 625 -15.75 -30.50 43.52
N CYS A 626 -15.97 -31.03 42.32
CA CYS A 626 -14.89 -31.31 41.37
C CYS A 626 -14.26 -30.06 40.72
N LEU A 627 -14.89 -28.88 40.90
CA LEU A 627 -14.40 -27.57 40.46
C LEU A 627 -13.95 -26.68 41.63
N ASP A 628 -14.10 -27.16 42.87
CA ASP A 628 -13.71 -26.42 44.07
C ASP A 628 -12.17 -26.38 44.21
N ASN A 629 -11.66 -25.25 44.69
CA ASN A 629 -10.27 -24.80 44.54
C ASN A 629 -9.27 -25.56 45.45
N THR A 630 -9.68 -26.71 45.99
CA THR A 630 -8.92 -27.53 46.95
C THR A 630 -8.06 -28.60 46.26
N SER A 631 -8.07 -28.67 44.92
CA SER A 631 -7.20 -29.58 44.15
C SER A 631 -6.30 -28.80 43.18
N ASP A 632 -4.99 -28.81 43.43
CA ASP A 632 -3.90 -28.12 42.72
C ASP A 632 -3.75 -28.43 41.20
N LYS A 633 -4.74 -29.05 40.55
CA LYS A 633 -4.65 -29.55 39.17
C LYS A 633 -5.51 -28.82 38.14
N ARG A 634 -6.43 -27.92 38.54
CA ARG A 634 -7.38 -27.28 37.60
C ARG A 634 -7.48 -25.77 37.83
N ALA A 635 -7.37 -24.99 36.75
CA ALA A 635 -7.59 -23.55 36.78
C ALA A 635 -9.07 -23.23 36.54
N VAL A 636 -9.78 -22.81 37.59
CA VAL A 636 -11.23 -22.51 37.54
C VAL A 636 -11.49 -21.02 37.71
N LYS A 637 -12.31 -20.45 36.84
CA LYS A 637 -12.79 -19.06 36.91
C LYS A 637 -14.30 -19.04 36.96
N CYS A 638 -14.86 -18.57 38.06
CA CYS A 638 -16.31 -18.57 38.31
C CYS A 638 -16.88 -17.21 38.74
N GLY A 639 -16.03 -16.18 38.92
CA GLY A 639 -16.45 -14.83 39.32
C GLY A 639 -17.44 -14.20 38.34
N GLY A 640 -18.26 -13.23 38.77
CA GLY A 640 -19.29 -12.68 37.90
C GLY A 640 -20.61 -13.49 37.88
N ASN A 641 -20.76 -14.50 38.75
CA ASN A 641 -22.00 -15.25 39.01
C ASN A 641 -22.55 -15.00 40.42
N CYS A 642 -23.73 -15.55 40.74
CA CYS A 642 -24.34 -15.55 42.08
C CYS A 642 -24.08 -16.88 42.82
N LEU A 643 -22.86 -17.41 42.72
CA LEU A 643 -22.48 -18.66 43.38
C LEU A 643 -22.06 -18.41 44.84
N SER A 644 -22.50 -19.28 45.75
CA SER A 644 -22.12 -19.25 47.16
C SER A 644 -20.79 -19.97 47.34
N ILE A 645 -19.71 -19.21 47.53
CA ILE A 645 -18.40 -19.74 47.96
C ILE A 645 -18.41 -19.64 49.49
N GLU A 646 -18.40 -20.77 50.20
CA GLU A 646 -18.27 -20.77 51.67
C GLU A 646 -16.85 -20.35 52.04
N ASP A 647 -16.62 -19.04 52.25
CA ASP A 647 -15.47 -18.56 53.00
C ASP A 647 -15.74 -18.74 54.50
N ALA A 648 -15.03 -19.69 55.10
CA ALA A 648 -14.84 -19.76 56.54
C ALA A 648 -13.94 -18.61 57.02
N SER A 649 -14.41 -17.35 56.96
CA SER A 649 -13.91 -16.27 57.83
C SER A 649 -14.89 -15.08 57.89
N LYS A 650 -15.37 -14.87 59.12
CA LYS A 650 -16.33 -13.87 59.62
C LYS A 650 -16.22 -12.44 59.01
N GLY A 651 -17.36 -11.94 58.51
CA GLY A 651 -18.07 -10.82 59.16
C GLY A 651 -18.05 -9.42 58.51
N LYS A 652 -19.02 -9.13 57.62
CA LYS A 652 -20.05 -8.06 57.76
C LYS A 652 -20.85 -7.84 56.46
N LEU A 653 -22.07 -8.38 56.47
CA LEU A 653 -23.36 -7.89 55.96
C LEU A 653 -23.43 -6.94 54.74
N SER A 654 -23.82 -7.56 53.61
CA SER A 654 -25.06 -7.34 52.81
C SER A 654 -25.41 -5.93 52.29
N LYS A 655 -25.37 -5.79 50.95
CA LYS A 655 -26.58 -5.80 50.09
C LYS A 655 -26.21 -5.86 48.60
N LEU A 656 -26.71 -6.90 47.95
CA LEU A 656 -26.66 -7.19 46.52
C LEU A 656 -27.14 -6.00 45.68
N ILE A 657 -26.41 -5.66 44.60
CA ILE A 657 -26.91 -5.74 43.22
C ILE A 657 -25.75 -6.19 42.33
N TYR A 658 -25.78 -7.47 41.97
CA TYR A 658 -24.81 -8.13 41.11
C TYR A 658 -25.45 -8.34 39.74
N SER A 659 -24.88 -7.73 38.68
CA SER A 659 -24.89 -8.25 37.31
C SER A 659 -24.29 -7.20 36.37
N LYS A 660 -22.97 -7.25 36.14
CA LYS A 660 -22.32 -6.96 34.84
C LYS A 660 -20.79 -7.07 34.95
N ARG A 661 -20.25 -8.09 34.28
CA ARG A 661 -18.94 -8.20 33.60
C ARG A 661 -17.97 -9.25 34.13
N GLN A 662 -17.61 -10.10 33.18
CA GLN A 662 -16.28 -10.64 32.90
C GLN A 662 -16.36 -11.79 31.92
N PHE A 663 -16.38 -11.39 30.68
CA PHE A 663 -15.48 -11.84 29.65
C PHE A 663 -15.32 -10.56 28.83
N ARG A 664 -14.07 -10.10 28.76
CA ARG A 664 -13.32 -9.47 27.65
C ARG A 664 -11.85 -9.72 27.97
N ARG A 665 -11.35 -10.80 27.34
CA ARG A 665 -10.00 -11.17 26.87
C ARG A 665 -8.96 -10.09 27.19
N ILE A 666 -7.85 -10.39 27.88
CA ILE A 666 -6.75 -11.28 27.44
C ILE A 666 -6.52 -11.15 25.91
N GLN A 667 -6.08 -9.96 25.52
CA GLN A 667 -4.97 -9.84 24.58
C GLN A 667 -3.72 -10.35 25.31
N GLN A 668 -2.96 -11.22 24.66
CA GLN A 668 -1.64 -11.68 25.05
C GLN A 668 -0.77 -11.58 23.78
N PRO A 669 0.56 -11.51 23.91
CA PRO A 669 1.36 -10.29 24.00
C PRO A 669 2.23 -10.14 22.74
N GLY A 670 2.70 -8.93 22.43
CA GLY A 670 3.61 -8.78 21.28
C GLY A 670 4.20 -7.41 20.99
N PHE A 671 3.92 -6.39 21.81
CA PHE A 671 4.44 -5.03 21.59
C PHE A 671 5.55 -4.61 22.57
N HIS A 672 6.07 -5.54 23.39
CA HIS A 672 7.03 -5.16 24.43
C HIS A 672 8.52 -5.24 24.03
N LEU A 673 8.87 -5.89 22.91
CA LEU A 673 10.29 -6.02 22.51
C LEU A 673 10.79 -4.91 21.57
N THR A 674 9.89 -4.18 20.89
CA THR A 674 10.27 -3.12 19.95
C THR A 674 10.57 -1.77 20.60
N PHE A 675 10.04 -1.51 21.80
CA PHE A 675 10.24 -0.23 22.49
C PHE A 675 11.65 -0.07 23.07
N LEU A 676 12.25 -1.18 23.56
CA LEU A 676 13.63 -1.19 24.07
C LEU A 676 14.68 -1.25 22.95
N GLN A 677 14.39 -1.93 21.84
CA GLN A 677 15.30 -1.96 20.68
C GLN A 677 15.36 -0.63 19.91
N MET A 678 14.26 0.14 19.85
CA MET A 678 14.27 1.45 19.17
C MET A 678 15.01 2.55 19.94
N LEU A 679 15.09 2.48 21.27
CA LEU A 679 15.77 3.51 22.08
C LEU A 679 17.29 3.39 22.06
N VAL A 680 17.83 2.20 21.74
CA VAL A 680 19.28 1.97 21.68
C VAL A 680 19.87 2.33 20.30
N SER A 681 19.05 2.35 19.24
CA SER A 681 19.53 2.53 17.86
C SER A 681 19.39 3.95 17.28
N ASN A 682 18.78 4.90 17.99
CA ASN A 682 18.55 6.26 17.47
C ASN A 682 19.29 7.34 18.29
N LYS A 683 20.63 7.27 18.33
CA LYS A 683 21.49 8.37 18.83
C LYS A 683 21.97 9.34 17.74
N GLY A 684 21.63 9.10 16.47
CA GLY A 684 22.25 9.80 15.33
C GLY A 684 21.35 10.73 14.51
N PHE A 685 20.09 10.94 14.87
CA PHE A 685 19.14 11.69 14.01
C PHE A 685 18.29 12.74 14.76
N ILE A 686 18.81 13.27 15.87
CA ILE A 686 18.27 14.45 16.55
C ILE A 686 19.32 15.56 16.40
N SER A 687 19.32 16.29 15.28
CA SER A 687 20.22 17.43 15.08
C SER A 687 19.67 18.52 14.15
N GLU A 688 18.79 18.21 13.20
CA GLU A 688 18.44 19.22 12.17
C GLU A 688 17.12 19.99 12.44
N VAL A 689 16.23 19.52 13.33
CA VAL A 689 14.92 20.17 13.58
C VAL A 689 14.92 21.06 14.85
N MET A 690 16.01 21.10 15.62
CA MET A 690 16.12 21.88 16.86
C MET A 690 16.81 23.26 16.71
N LYS A 691 16.95 23.79 15.49
CA LYS A 691 17.68 25.07 15.26
C LYS A 691 16.83 26.34 15.14
N LEU A 692 15.54 26.31 15.47
CA LEU A 692 14.72 27.53 15.58
C LEU A 692 14.01 27.57 16.94
N GLY A 693 14.60 28.32 17.88
CA GLY A 693 13.95 28.69 19.15
C GLY A 693 14.73 28.39 20.44
N THR A 694 16.05 28.56 20.49
CA THR A 694 16.77 28.62 21.77
C THR A 694 16.73 30.03 22.34
N GLN A 695 15.81 30.28 23.28
CA GLN A 695 15.96 31.25 24.38
C GLN A 695 15.21 30.68 25.60
N GLY A 696 15.97 30.17 26.58
CA GLY A 696 15.54 30.07 27.99
C GLY A 696 14.52 29.00 28.40
N SER A 697 14.52 27.78 27.84
CA SER A 697 13.63 26.72 28.33
C SER A 697 14.16 26.07 29.62
N PRO A 698 13.35 25.91 30.69
CA PRO A 698 13.80 25.34 31.95
C PRO A 698 14.08 23.84 31.80
N VAL A 699 15.27 23.42 32.25
CA VAL A 699 15.68 22.01 32.25
C VAL A 699 14.74 21.23 33.16
N SER A 700 14.07 20.20 32.61
CA SER A 700 13.20 19.32 33.38
C SER A 700 13.98 18.70 34.54
N ARG A 701 13.54 18.93 35.78
CA ARG A 701 14.23 18.47 37.00
C ARG A 701 13.42 17.43 37.77
N LEU A 702 14.10 16.61 38.55
CA LEU A 702 13.47 15.69 39.49
C LEU A 702 13.10 16.48 40.76
N PHE A 703 11.83 16.43 41.16
CA PHE A 703 11.34 17.04 42.39
C PHE A 703 11.34 16.00 43.51
N SER A 704 11.70 16.38 44.74
CA SER A 704 11.55 15.50 45.91
C SER A 704 10.10 15.52 46.42
N SER A 705 9.69 14.48 47.18
CA SER A 705 8.33 14.47 47.75
C SER A 705 8.17 15.59 48.76
N GLU A 706 9.23 15.89 49.54
CA GLU A 706 9.19 16.95 50.55
C GLU A 706 8.98 18.34 49.91
N GLU A 707 9.66 18.63 48.79
CA GLU A 707 9.51 19.89 48.06
C GLU A 707 8.09 20.08 47.47
N LEU A 708 7.43 18.98 47.09
CA LEU A 708 6.06 18.98 46.58
C LEU A 708 4.99 18.85 47.66
N GLU A 709 5.34 18.56 48.91
CA GLU A 709 4.44 18.56 50.06
C GLU A 709 4.36 19.96 50.71
N GLU A 710 5.44 20.74 50.65
CA GLU A 710 5.46 22.16 51.07
C GLU A 710 4.79 23.09 50.04
N ALA A 711 4.93 22.81 48.74
CA ALA A 711 4.42 23.68 47.66
C ALA A 711 2.88 23.79 47.55
N PRO A 712 2.07 22.81 48.01
CA PRO A 712 0.62 22.91 48.04
C PRO A 712 0.06 22.57 49.42
N ASN A 713 0.33 23.32 50.51
CA ASN A 713 -0.31 23.19 51.85
C ASN A 713 -1.02 21.83 52.11
N ASN A 714 -0.28 20.73 52.10
CA ASN A 714 -0.81 19.38 52.35
C ASN A 714 -2.00 18.92 51.45
N PHE A 715 -2.04 19.33 50.18
CA PHE A 715 -3.14 19.10 49.22
C PHE A 715 -4.52 19.58 49.71
N ASP A 716 -4.54 20.72 50.39
CA ASP A 716 -5.78 21.35 50.85
C ASP A 716 -6.78 21.61 49.70
N SER A 717 -8.07 21.45 50.02
CA SER A 717 -9.21 21.57 49.09
C SER A 717 -9.31 22.94 48.40
N SER A 718 -8.67 23.96 48.96
CA SER A 718 -8.62 25.33 48.47
C SER A 718 -7.73 25.54 47.22
N MET A 719 -6.82 24.60 46.91
CA MET A 719 -5.86 24.69 45.79
C MET A 719 -6.20 23.78 44.61
N PHE A 720 -7.37 23.13 44.65
CA PHE A 720 -7.85 22.21 43.61
C PHE A 720 -8.33 22.97 42.36
N MET A 721 -7.72 22.67 41.21
CA MET A 721 -8.07 23.29 39.93
C MET A 721 -9.04 22.44 39.09
N GLY A 722 -9.09 21.12 39.34
CA GLY A 722 -9.99 20.21 38.66
C GLY A 722 -9.54 18.75 38.70
N GLU A 723 -10.48 17.85 38.41
CA GLU A 723 -10.25 16.40 38.32
C GLU A 723 -10.55 15.92 36.91
N SER A 724 -9.65 15.07 36.41
CA SER A 724 -9.77 14.46 35.09
C SER A 724 -9.59 12.93 35.21
N PRO A 725 -9.96 12.15 34.19
CA PRO A 725 -9.63 10.71 34.13
C PRO A 725 -8.13 10.40 34.16
N ALA A 726 -7.29 11.43 34.01
CA ALA A 726 -5.85 11.30 34.18
C ALA A 726 -5.42 11.48 35.64
N GLY A 727 -6.19 12.12 36.51
CA GLY A 727 -5.82 12.44 37.89
C GLY A 727 -6.26 13.83 38.33
N LYS A 728 -5.90 14.20 39.56
CA LYS A 728 -6.26 15.49 40.19
C LYS A 728 -5.21 16.55 39.88
N LEU A 729 -5.64 17.77 39.58
CA LEU A 729 -4.79 18.92 39.26
C LEU A 729 -4.87 19.97 40.37
N TYR A 730 -3.71 20.40 40.85
CA TYR A 730 -3.56 21.37 41.93
C TYR A 730 -2.72 22.56 41.48
N LYS A 731 -3.02 23.72 42.03
CA LYS A 731 -2.15 24.89 41.96
C LYS A 731 -1.11 24.80 43.08
N GLY A 732 0.17 24.81 42.72
CA GLY A 732 1.27 24.81 43.68
C GLY A 732 2.10 26.09 43.57
N ARG A 733 2.87 26.38 44.62
CA ARG A 733 3.86 27.46 44.64
C ARG A 733 5.21 26.90 45.09
N LEU A 734 6.22 27.00 44.24
CA LEU A 734 7.58 26.56 44.57
C LEU A 734 8.24 27.52 45.56
N GLU A 735 9.31 27.08 46.24
CA GLU A 735 10.08 27.88 47.22
C GLU A 735 10.54 29.24 46.65
N ASN A 736 10.86 29.28 45.36
CA ASN A 736 11.26 30.50 44.65
C ASN A 736 10.09 31.47 44.34
N GLY A 737 8.88 31.16 44.79
CA GLY A 737 7.67 31.96 44.60
C GLY A 737 6.92 31.72 43.28
N THR A 738 7.42 30.86 42.39
CA THR A 738 6.83 30.57 41.08
C THR A 738 5.59 29.69 41.22
N TYR A 739 4.51 30.04 40.51
CA TYR A 739 3.32 29.21 40.44
C TYR A 739 3.49 28.06 39.45
N VAL A 740 3.05 26.87 39.85
CA VAL A 740 3.09 25.64 39.05
C VAL A 740 1.74 24.91 39.08
N ALA A 741 1.50 24.09 38.07
CA ALA A 741 0.35 23.19 38.05
C ALA A 741 0.83 21.76 38.30
N VAL A 742 0.40 21.15 39.40
CA VAL A 742 0.84 19.82 39.83
C VAL A 742 -0.28 18.81 39.58
N ARG A 743 -0.01 17.81 38.76
CA ARG A 743 -0.95 16.72 38.47
C ARG A 743 -0.54 15.46 39.22
N SER A 744 -1.45 14.95 40.05
CA SER A 744 -1.26 13.70 40.78
C SER A 744 -1.90 12.53 40.04
N LEU A 745 -1.09 11.51 39.72
CA LEU A 745 -1.47 10.29 39.02
C LEU A 745 -1.30 9.09 39.96
N ASN A 746 -2.32 8.23 40.06
CA ASN A 746 -2.22 6.95 40.74
C ASN A 746 -2.03 5.83 39.71
N LEU A 747 -0.83 5.24 39.66
CA LEU A 747 -0.48 4.16 38.74
C LEU A 747 -0.49 2.80 39.45
N LEU A 748 -1.12 1.79 38.85
CA LEU A 748 -1.06 0.41 39.33
C LEU A 748 0.37 -0.14 39.18
N LYS A 749 0.87 -0.97 40.13
CA LYS A 749 2.22 -1.57 40.17
C LYS A 749 2.64 -2.49 38.98
N ARG A 750 2.03 -2.36 37.80
CA ARG A 750 2.38 -3.11 36.57
C ARG A 750 3.64 -2.60 35.87
N TYR A 751 4.11 -1.38 36.17
CA TYR A 751 5.31 -0.81 35.56
C TYR A 751 6.52 -0.97 36.48
N SER A 752 7.64 -1.48 35.96
CA SER A 752 8.93 -1.33 36.65
C SER A 752 9.26 0.16 36.73
N ILE A 753 9.79 0.62 37.87
CA ILE A 753 10.19 2.03 38.08
C ILE A 753 11.13 2.50 36.96
N GLN A 754 11.98 1.60 36.45
CA GLN A 754 12.87 1.84 35.31
C GLN A 754 12.11 2.13 34.00
N ASN A 755 11.05 1.38 33.67
CA ASN A 755 10.23 1.62 32.48
C ASN A 755 9.46 2.93 32.57
N LEU A 756 8.95 3.26 33.77
CA LEU A 756 8.25 4.52 34.01
C LEU A 756 9.19 5.72 33.88
N LYS A 757 10.41 5.62 34.41
CA LYS A 757 11.43 6.66 34.29
C LYS A 757 11.80 6.95 32.83
N VAL A 758 11.99 5.92 31.99
CA VAL A 758 12.27 6.09 30.55
C VAL A 758 11.12 6.79 29.82
N ARG A 759 9.86 6.50 30.17
CA ARG A 759 8.67 7.14 29.59
C ARG A 759 8.55 8.61 30.02
N LEU A 760 8.84 8.90 31.29
CA LEU A 760 8.86 10.27 31.82
C LEU A 760 10.02 11.09 31.24
N ASP A 761 11.19 10.49 31.01
CA ASP A 761 12.34 11.11 30.34
C ASP A 761 12.08 11.39 28.86
N PHE A 762 11.18 10.63 28.22
CA PHE A 762 10.71 10.93 26.86
C PHE A 762 9.68 12.06 26.89
N PHE A 763 8.72 12.00 27.81
CA PHE A 763 7.68 13.02 27.96
C PHE A 763 8.26 14.40 28.30
N SER A 764 9.31 14.44 29.12
CA SER A 764 10.04 15.68 29.45
C SER A 764 10.82 16.27 28.29
N LYS A 765 10.99 15.56 27.16
CA LYS A 765 11.66 16.10 25.95
C LYS A 765 10.70 16.78 25.00
N LEU A 766 9.38 16.65 25.22
CA LEU A 766 8.36 17.28 24.39
C LEU A 766 8.27 18.78 24.73
N HIS A 767 8.99 19.60 23.96
CA HIS A 767 8.97 21.06 24.10
C HIS A 767 8.50 21.71 22.81
N HIS A 768 7.48 22.55 22.92
CA HIS A 768 6.94 23.33 21.81
C HIS A 768 6.21 24.57 22.35
N PRO A 769 6.29 25.74 21.68
CA PRO A 769 5.68 26.99 22.19
C PRO A 769 4.18 26.89 22.49
N HIS A 770 3.47 26.03 21.76
CA HIS A 770 2.03 25.80 21.90
C HIS A 770 1.66 24.55 22.71
N LEU A 771 2.62 23.96 23.43
CA LEU A 771 2.37 22.90 24.42
C LEU A 771 2.64 23.45 25.82
N VAL A 772 1.84 23.03 26.80
CA VAL A 772 2.13 23.34 28.21
C VAL A 772 3.38 22.59 28.64
N SER A 773 4.41 23.32 29.06
CA SER A 773 5.73 22.77 29.35
C SER A 773 5.73 21.94 30.63
N LEU A 774 6.31 20.73 30.56
CA LEU A 774 6.55 19.89 31.73
C LEU A 774 7.87 20.31 32.40
N LEU A 775 7.77 20.91 33.58
CA LEU A 775 8.90 21.38 34.37
C LEU A 775 9.62 20.24 35.11
N GLY A 776 8.94 19.13 35.37
CA GLY A 776 9.55 17.94 35.97
C GLY A 776 8.54 16.95 36.53
N HIS A 777 9.05 15.95 37.23
CA HIS A 777 8.24 14.90 37.83
C HIS A 777 8.80 14.46 39.19
N CYS A 778 7.93 13.86 40.00
CA CYS A 778 8.29 13.17 41.24
C CYS A 778 7.63 11.79 41.25
N ILE A 779 8.37 10.78 41.68
CA ILE A 779 7.84 9.42 41.90
C ILE A 779 7.95 9.17 43.39
N ASP A 780 6.80 9.15 44.06
CA ASP A 780 6.75 8.82 45.47
C ASP A 780 6.68 7.29 45.61
N GLY A 781 7.71 6.73 46.23
CA GLY A 781 7.86 5.30 46.53
C GLY A 781 7.56 4.96 47.99
N GLY A 782 6.91 5.86 48.72
CA GLY A 782 6.77 5.83 50.17
C GLY A 782 5.75 4.84 50.74
N VAL A 783 6.20 4.13 51.76
CA VAL A 783 5.50 3.22 52.66
C VAL A 783 4.35 3.96 53.36
N GLN A 784 3.07 3.60 53.13
CA GLN A 784 2.04 3.38 54.19
C GLN A 784 0.56 3.32 53.72
N ASP A 785 0.14 3.85 52.55
CA ASP A 785 -1.32 3.96 52.27
C ASP A 785 -1.93 3.04 51.18
N ASP A 786 -1.13 2.45 50.28
CA ASP A 786 -1.61 1.35 49.42
C ASP A 786 -0.44 0.51 48.87
N PRO A 787 -0.25 -0.75 49.31
CA PRO A 787 0.86 -1.59 48.86
C PRO A 787 0.78 -2.00 47.37
N PHE A 788 -0.23 -1.56 46.61
CA PHE A 788 -0.45 -1.96 45.21
C PHE A 788 -0.31 -0.84 44.16
N ALA A 789 -0.01 0.41 44.53
CA ALA A 789 0.10 1.55 43.60
C ALA A 789 1.38 2.39 43.78
N ASN A 790 1.88 2.98 42.69
CA ASN A 790 2.93 4.01 42.69
C ASN A 790 2.25 5.37 42.42
N LYS A 791 2.58 6.40 43.21
CA LYS A 791 2.05 7.76 43.04
C LYS A 791 3.05 8.58 42.24
N VAL A 792 2.60 9.19 41.15
CA VAL A 792 3.44 10.03 40.27
C VAL A 792 2.88 11.44 40.22
N PHE A 793 3.74 12.42 40.44
CA PHE A 793 3.39 13.82 40.31
C PHE A 793 4.08 14.41 39.09
N LEU A 794 3.31 15.05 38.22
CA LEU A 794 3.81 15.80 37.06
C LEU A 794 3.67 17.30 37.34
N VAL A 795 4.76 18.04 37.18
CA VAL A 795 4.82 19.48 37.46
C VAL A 795 4.88 20.23 36.14
N TYR A 796 3.88 21.05 35.87
CA TYR A 796 3.74 21.85 34.66
C TYR A 796 3.87 23.35 34.96
N GLU A 797 4.16 24.14 33.92
CA GLU A 797 4.00 25.59 33.99
C GLU A 797 2.54 25.97 34.31
N TYR A 798 2.35 27.00 35.12
CA TYR A 798 1.03 27.55 35.41
C TYR A 798 0.64 28.58 34.35
N VAL A 799 -0.52 28.39 33.71
CA VAL A 799 -1.03 29.27 32.65
C VAL A 799 -2.22 30.08 33.19
N PRO A 800 -2.13 31.42 33.29
CA PRO A 800 -3.02 32.22 34.14
C PRO A 800 -4.39 32.58 33.55
N ASN A 801 -4.55 32.67 32.21
CA ASN A 801 -5.81 33.14 31.60
C ASN A 801 -6.87 32.03 31.39
N GLY A 802 -6.65 30.87 32.01
CA GLY A 802 -7.62 29.76 32.02
C GLY A 802 -7.79 29.08 30.66
N ASN A 803 -8.83 28.25 30.54
CA ASN A 803 -9.12 27.48 29.33
C ASN A 803 -9.96 28.25 28.29
N TYR A 804 -9.78 27.89 27.02
CA TYR A 804 -10.40 28.51 25.85
C TYR A 804 -11.93 28.46 25.87
N ARG A 805 -12.53 27.38 26.40
CA ARG A 805 -14.00 27.23 26.48
C ARG A 805 -14.67 28.37 27.25
N MET A 806 -14.04 28.87 28.31
CA MET A 806 -14.59 30.01 29.08
C MET A 806 -14.70 31.28 28.24
N HIS A 807 -13.75 31.51 27.32
CA HIS A 807 -13.73 32.66 26.42
C HIS A 807 -14.73 32.56 25.25
N LEU A 808 -15.38 31.40 25.09
CA LEU A 808 -16.48 31.20 24.15
C LEU A 808 -17.86 31.40 24.81
N SER A 809 -17.95 31.38 26.15
CA SER A 809 -19.24 31.45 26.87
C SER A 809 -19.73 32.88 27.12
N GLU A 810 -21.04 33.10 27.02
CA GLU A 810 -21.71 34.40 27.25
C GLU A 810 -21.61 34.90 28.71
N SER A 811 -21.04 34.11 29.61
CA SER A 811 -21.00 34.37 31.06
C SER A 811 -20.03 35.48 31.49
N CYS A 812 -19.14 35.94 30.60
CA CYS A 812 -18.16 37.01 30.88
C CYS A 812 -18.05 38.02 29.72
N PRO A 813 -18.80 39.15 29.75
CA PRO A 813 -18.83 40.13 28.66
C PRO A 813 -17.51 40.89 28.43
N GLU A 814 -16.58 40.90 29.40
CA GLU A 814 -15.30 41.62 29.29
C GLU A 814 -14.21 40.89 28.47
N LYS A 815 -14.43 39.65 28.03
CA LYS A 815 -13.42 38.81 27.34
C LYS A 815 -13.95 38.08 26.10
N ILE A 816 -14.83 38.70 25.32
CA ILE A 816 -15.34 38.11 24.07
C ILE A 816 -14.22 38.15 23.01
N LEU A 817 -13.84 36.98 22.48
CA LEU A 817 -12.81 36.85 21.44
C LEU A 817 -13.38 37.13 20.04
N LYS A 818 -12.70 38.00 19.28
CA LYS A 818 -12.99 38.25 17.87
C LYS A 818 -12.66 37.02 17.02
N TRP A 819 -13.19 36.97 15.80
CA TRP A 819 -12.93 35.85 14.89
C TRP A 819 -11.44 35.65 14.59
N SER A 820 -10.69 36.74 14.37
CA SER A 820 -9.24 36.70 14.16
C SER A 820 -8.48 36.14 15.36
N ASP A 821 -8.88 36.50 16.59
CA ASP A 821 -8.30 35.94 17.82
C ASP A 821 -8.60 34.44 17.96
N ARG A 822 -9.83 34.01 17.62
CA ARG A 822 -10.22 32.59 17.63
C ARG A 822 -9.42 31.80 16.59
N LEU A 823 -9.20 32.34 15.40
CA LEU A 823 -8.38 31.71 14.35
C LEU A 823 -6.92 31.55 14.79
N ALA A 824 -6.33 32.56 15.43
CA ALA A 824 -4.97 32.48 15.95
C ALA A 824 -4.83 31.34 16.96
N ILE A 825 -5.77 31.22 17.90
CA ILE A 825 -5.81 30.13 18.88
C ILE A 825 -5.92 28.76 18.21
N LEU A 826 -6.78 28.63 17.18
CA LEU A 826 -6.93 27.37 16.44
C LEU A 826 -5.67 26.99 15.66
N ILE A 827 -4.98 27.97 15.06
CA ILE A 827 -3.70 27.77 14.36
C ILE A 827 -2.62 27.30 15.34
N ASP A 828 -2.54 27.93 16.51
CA ASP A 828 -1.56 27.59 17.55
C ASP A 828 -1.74 26.15 18.05
N VAL A 829 -2.99 25.73 18.28
CA VAL A 829 -3.30 24.35 18.66
C VAL A 829 -3.01 23.37 17.52
N ALA A 830 -3.34 23.72 16.27
CA ALA A 830 -3.04 22.89 15.11
C ALA A 830 -1.53 22.69 14.92
N LYS A 831 -0.69 23.72 15.15
CA LYS A 831 0.77 23.60 15.17
C LYS A 831 1.25 22.64 16.27
N ALA A 832 0.67 22.73 17.47
CA ALA A 832 1.01 21.83 18.58
C ALA A 832 0.71 20.36 18.25
N VAL A 833 -0.46 20.07 17.67
CA VAL A 833 -0.84 18.70 17.30
C VAL A 833 -0.03 18.19 16.12
N HIS A 834 0.25 19.05 15.13
CA HIS A 834 1.14 18.70 14.02
C HIS A 834 2.53 18.29 14.54
N PHE A 835 3.13 19.08 15.45
CA PHE A 835 4.40 18.73 16.10
C PHE A 835 4.33 17.36 16.80
N LEU A 836 3.25 17.05 17.53
CA LEU A 836 3.09 15.75 18.19
C LEU A 836 2.98 14.58 17.20
N HIS A 837 2.31 14.78 16.05
CA HIS A 837 2.10 13.74 15.05
C HIS A 837 3.33 13.47 14.17
N THR A 838 4.07 14.51 13.80
CA THR A 838 5.15 14.43 12.79
C THR A 838 6.52 14.87 13.31
N GLY A 839 6.57 15.77 14.29
CA GLY A 839 7.80 16.33 14.86
C GLY A 839 8.46 15.47 15.95
N VAL A 840 7.79 14.41 16.39
CA VAL A 840 8.26 13.50 17.46
C VAL A 840 8.29 12.06 16.93
N ILE A 841 9.36 11.31 17.24
CA ILE A 841 9.52 9.91 16.81
C ILE A 841 9.65 9.01 18.05
N PRO A 842 8.73 8.05 18.27
CA PRO A 842 7.48 7.82 17.53
C PRO A 842 6.45 8.93 17.77
N GLY A 843 5.58 9.19 16.79
CA GLY A 843 4.51 10.21 16.89
C GLY A 843 3.52 9.92 18.03
N VAL A 844 2.99 10.98 18.62
CA VAL A 844 2.09 10.93 19.79
C VAL A 844 0.66 11.21 19.32
N TYR A 845 -0.21 10.20 19.38
CA TYR A 845 -1.61 10.27 18.94
C TYR A 845 -2.59 10.09 20.11
N ASN A 846 -3.87 10.44 19.89
CA ASN A 846 -4.96 10.40 20.87
C ASN A 846 -4.74 11.36 22.05
N ASN A 847 -4.45 12.63 21.72
CA ASN A 847 -4.09 13.69 22.65
C ASN A 847 -5.27 14.31 23.39
N ARG A 848 -6.42 13.62 23.46
CA ARG A 848 -7.64 14.03 24.19
C ARG A 848 -8.05 15.49 23.90
N LEU A 849 -8.04 15.89 22.63
CA LEU A 849 -8.27 17.28 22.22
C LEU A 849 -9.69 17.76 22.60
N LYS A 850 -9.78 18.82 23.40
CA LYS A 850 -11.02 19.49 23.83
C LYS A 850 -10.76 20.97 24.08
N THR A 851 -11.80 21.81 23.98
CA THR A 851 -11.72 23.25 24.29
C THR A 851 -11.30 23.55 25.74
N ASN A 852 -11.57 22.64 26.68
CA ASN A 852 -11.11 22.74 28.07
C ASN A 852 -9.60 22.49 28.25
N ASN A 853 -8.98 21.82 27.29
CA ASN A 853 -7.57 21.43 27.34
C ASN A 853 -6.68 22.44 26.60
N ILE A 854 -7.26 23.52 26.08
CA ILE A 854 -6.53 24.62 25.45
C ILE A 854 -6.47 25.74 26.47
N LEU A 855 -5.28 26.06 26.97
CA LEU A 855 -5.05 27.16 27.91
C LEU A 855 -4.52 28.38 27.17
N LEU A 856 -4.86 29.58 27.66
CA LEU A 856 -4.36 30.83 27.11
C LEU A 856 -3.37 31.46 28.09
N ASP A 857 -2.20 31.86 27.60
CA ASP A 857 -1.22 32.60 28.40
C ASP A 857 -1.54 34.10 28.48
N GLU A 858 -0.68 34.87 29.14
CA GLU A 858 -0.80 36.33 29.31
C GLU A 858 -0.90 37.08 27.98
N HIS A 859 -0.35 36.52 26.91
CA HIS A 859 -0.34 37.07 25.55
C HIS A 859 -1.44 36.50 24.66
N ARG A 860 -2.37 35.70 25.22
CA ARG A 860 -3.43 34.98 24.50
C ARG A 860 -2.92 33.94 23.50
N ILE A 861 -1.68 33.48 23.66
CA ILE A 861 -1.14 32.36 22.89
C ILE A 861 -1.73 31.08 23.43
N ALA A 862 -2.17 30.20 22.53
CA ALA A 862 -2.78 28.95 22.92
C ALA A 862 -1.72 27.89 23.23
N LYS A 863 -1.88 27.24 24.39
CA LYS A 863 -1.07 26.10 24.81
C LYS A 863 -1.95 24.90 25.10
N LEU A 864 -1.68 23.79 24.43
CA LEU A 864 -2.39 22.52 24.66
C LEU A 864 -1.85 21.85 25.93
N CYS A 865 -2.74 21.51 26.86
CA CYS A 865 -2.44 20.70 28.04
C CYS A 865 -2.96 19.26 27.86
N ASP A 866 -2.58 18.35 28.76
CA ASP A 866 -3.02 16.94 28.79
C ASP A 866 -2.68 16.13 27.52
N TYR A 867 -1.70 16.59 26.75
CA TYR A 867 -1.13 15.86 25.61
C TYR A 867 -0.27 14.69 26.10
N GLY A 868 -0.08 13.68 25.23
CA GLY A 868 0.84 12.57 25.50
C GLY A 868 0.54 11.73 26.74
N MET A 869 -0.63 11.88 27.37
CA MET A 869 -1.02 11.06 28.52
C MET A 869 -1.11 9.57 28.21
N SER A 870 -1.27 9.20 26.93
CA SER A 870 -1.15 7.83 26.42
C SER A 870 0.23 7.22 26.68
N ILE A 871 1.30 8.03 26.73
CA ILE A 871 2.67 7.59 27.03
C ILE A 871 2.77 7.04 28.46
N ILE A 872 1.99 7.60 29.40
CA ILE A 872 2.07 7.31 30.84
C ILE A 872 0.93 6.38 31.32
N LEU A 873 -0.31 6.57 30.83
CA LEU A 873 -1.55 5.98 31.38
C LEU A 873 -2.09 4.79 30.57
N GLU A 874 -1.25 4.11 29.79
CA GLU A 874 -1.60 3.19 28.69
C GLU A 874 -2.53 1.99 29.02
N ASP A 875 -3.08 1.90 30.24
CA ASP A 875 -4.04 0.86 30.65
C ASP A 875 -5.22 1.32 31.55
N ASN A 876 -5.39 2.60 31.91
CA ASN A 876 -6.45 3.01 32.86
C ASN A 876 -7.82 3.34 32.25
N GLU A 877 -7.92 3.64 30.95
CA GLU A 877 -9.22 3.95 30.33
C GLU A 877 -10.18 2.75 30.22
N LYS A 878 -9.71 1.53 30.49
CA LYS A 878 -10.58 0.35 30.59
C LYS A 878 -11.18 0.16 32.00
N LEU A 879 -10.73 0.92 33.01
CA LEU A 879 -11.10 0.71 34.42
C LEU A 879 -12.08 1.75 34.98
N GLU A 880 -12.15 2.99 34.47
CA GLU A 880 -13.10 4.00 34.97
C GLU A 880 -14.52 3.91 34.39
N ALA A 881 -14.79 2.96 33.49
CA ALA A 881 -16.16 2.62 33.07
C ALA A 881 -16.83 1.60 34.03
N LYS A 882 -16.56 1.72 35.34
CA LYS A 882 -17.26 1.03 36.43
C LYS A 882 -17.88 2.08 37.37
N GLY A 883 -18.82 2.85 36.83
CA GLY A 883 -19.63 3.79 37.61
C GLY A 883 -20.65 4.51 36.74
N GLY A 884 -21.80 3.86 36.48
CA GLY A 884 -22.97 4.48 35.85
C GLY A 884 -23.00 4.50 34.31
N GLY A 885 -24.14 4.10 33.73
CA GLY A 885 -24.52 4.44 32.36
C GLY A 885 -23.93 3.59 31.24
N LEU A 886 -24.72 2.62 30.75
CA LEU A 886 -24.48 1.91 29.51
C LEU A 886 -24.51 2.90 28.33
N LYS A 887 -23.35 3.26 27.75
CA LYS A 887 -23.14 3.68 26.34
C LYS A 887 -21.68 4.20 26.16
N SER A 888 -20.71 3.34 25.85
CA SER A 888 -19.41 3.84 25.32
C SER A 888 -18.52 2.83 24.58
N SER A 889 -18.98 1.60 24.29
CA SER A 889 -18.09 0.61 23.66
C SER A 889 -18.15 0.56 22.11
N GLN A 890 -18.96 1.41 21.48
CA GLN A 890 -18.90 1.74 20.04
C GLN A 890 -18.14 3.06 19.77
N ARG A 891 -17.62 3.73 20.81
CA ARG A 891 -17.17 5.14 20.71
C ARG A 891 -15.70 5.31 20.32
N GLN A 892 -14.80 4.40 20.71
CA GLN A 892 -13.35 4.61 20.55
C GLN A 892 -12.80 4.36 19.12
N THR A 893 -13.60 3.87 18.16
CA THR A 893 -13.17 3.73 16.76
C THR A 893 -13.51 4.95 15.88
N LEU A 894 -14.24 5.94 16.42
CA LEU A 894 -14.67 7.12 15.68
C LEU A 894 -13.85 8.38 16.00
N GLU A 895 -13.28 8.49 17.20
CA GLU A 895 -12.68 9.72 17.74
C GLU A 895 -11.14 9.69 17.62
N ASP A 896 -10.60 10.16 16.51
CA ASP A 896 -9.16 10.48 16.38
C ASP A 896 -8.92 11.97 16.66
N ASP A 897 -7.65 12.38 16.71
CA ASP A 897 -7.28 13.79 16.97
C ASP A 897 -7.90 14.75 15.93
N VAL A 898 -8.01 14.34 14.66
CA VAL A 898 -8.60 15.19 13.60
C VAL A 898 -10.09 15.40 13.82
N TYR A 899 -10.82 14.33 14.18
CA TYR A 899 -12.23 14.37 14.50
C TYR A 899 -12.50 15.25 15.72
N ASN A 900 -11.73 15.06 16.79
CA ASN A 900 -11.83 15.87 18.02
C ASN A 900 -11.50 17.35 17.76
N PHE A 901 -10.51 17.63 16.91
CA PHE A 901 -10.20 18.99 16.48
C PHE A 901 -11.34 19.60 15.64
N GLY A 902 -12.04 18.80 14.83
CA GLY A 902 -13.26 19.21 14.15
C GLY A 902 -14.35 19.72 15.10
N PHE A 903 -14.49 19.16 16.31
CA PHE A 903 -15.41 19.69 17.33
C PHE A 903 -14.94 20.99 17.94
N ILE A 904 -13.63 21.18 18.10
CA ILE A 904 -13.06 22.44 18.56
C ILE A 904 -13.38 23.54 17.54
N LEU A 905 -13.21 23.27 16.24
CA LEU A 905 -13.60 24.19 15.16
C LEU A 905 -15.09 24.54 15.21
N LEU A 906 -15.95 23.55 15.45
CA LEU A 906 -17.39 23.76 15.54
C LEU A 906 -17.79 24.60 16.77
N GLU A 907 -17.22 24.31 17.96
CA GLU A 907 -17.46 25.09 19.18
C GLU A 907 -16.93 26.54 19.03
N SER A 908 -15.81 26.74 18.32
CA SER A 908 -15.28 28.07 18.02
C SER A 908 -16.20 28.90 17.11
N LEU A 909 -16.97 28.25 16.21
CA LEU A 909 -17.91 28.90 15.30
C LEU A 909 -19.26 29.21 15.96
N VAL A 910 -19.79 28.28 16.76
CA VAL A 910 -21.17 28.31 17.27
C VAL A 910 -21.24 28.79 18.73
N GLY A 911 -20.11 28.80 19.44
CA GLY A 911 -20.07 28.99 20.89
C GLY A 911 -20.21 27.66 21.64
N PRO A 912 -20.16 27.67 22.99
CA PRO A 912 -20.18 26.47 23.79
C PRO A 912 -21.55 25.81 23.71
N ILE A 913 -21.55 24.55 23.28
CA ILE A 913 -22.76 23.74 23.17
C ILE A 913 -23.22 23.36 24.59
N VAL A 914 -24.04 24.20 25.23
CA VAL A 914 -24.57 23.97 26.58
C VAL A 914 -25.98 23.39 26.51
N SER A 915 -26.16 22.28 27.23
CA SER A 915 -27.43 21.65 27.59
C SER A 915 -28.35 22.65 28.29
N GLY A 916 -29.31 23.22 27.57
CA GLY A 916 -30.47 23.87 28.19
C GLY A 916 -30.90 25.21 27.58
N LYS A 917 -31.81 25.14 26.60
CA LYS A 917 -33.02 25.97 26.49
C LYS A 917 -34.14 25.05 25.97
N GLY A 918 -35.25 24.95 26.71
CA GLY A 918 -36.35 23.97 26.59
C GLY A 918 -37.12 24.03 25.26
N GLU A 919 -37.92 23.04 24.85
CA GLU A 919 -38.71 22.04 25.58
C GLU A 919 -39.00 20.77 24.73
N THR A 920 -39.27 19.66 25.44
CA THR A 920 -40.03 18.44 25.07
C THR A 920 -39.59 17.59 23.87
N PHE A 921 -38.79 16.54 24.13
CA PHE A 921 -39.25 15.13 24.03
C PHE A 921 -38.15 14.18 24.55
N LEU A 922 -38.57 13.15 25.28
CA LEU A 922 -37.74 12.16 26.00
C LEU A 922 -36.75 11.41 25.10
N LEU A 923 -35.44 11.50 25.36
CA LEU A 923 -34.44 10.45 25.03
C LEU A 923 -33.05 10.77 25.61
N ASN A 924 -32.73 10.09 26.71
CA ASN A 924 -31.41 9.61 27.15
C ASN A 924 -30.17 10.32 26.53
N GLU A 925 -29.46 11.13 27.34
CA GLU A 925 -28.37 12.11 27.11
C GLU A 925 -27.37 11.94 25.93
N MET A 926 -27.33 10.84 25.21
CA MET A 926 -26.42 10.66 24.07
C MET A 926 -27.07 10.89 22.70
N ASN A 927 -28.40 10.86 22.62
CA ASN A 927 -29.08 11.09 21.34
C ASN A 927 -29.11 12.57 20.98
N TRP A 928 -29.17 13.49 21.96
CA TRP A 928 -29.26 14.92 21.67
C TRP A 928 -28.00 15.45 20.99
N ARG A 929 -26.77 15.07 21.41
CA ARG A 929 -25.55 15.55 20.75
C ARG A 929 -25.49 15.11 19.29
N LYS A 930 -25.83 13.85 19.00
CA LYS A 930 -25.84 13.30 17.63
C LYS A 930 -26.96 13.89 16.77
N LEU A 931 -28.16 14.10 17.33
CA LEU A 931 -29.30 14.70 16.63
C LEU A 931 -29.11 16.21 16.41
N LEU A 932 -28.52 16.93 17.38
CA LEU A 932 -28.14 18.33 17.25
C LEU A 932 -26.98 18.48 16.24
N LEU A 933 -26.00 17.58 16.25
CA LEU A 933 -24.92 17.50 15.24
C LEU A 933 -25.43 17.21 13.85
N LEU A 934 -26.31 16.22 13.69
CA LEU A 934 -26.93 15.91 12.41
C LEU A 934 -27.75 17.10 11.91
N ASN A 935 -28.50 17.78 12.78
CA ASN A 935 -29.24 18.99 12.40
C ASN A 935 -28.32 20.15 12.04
N ILE A 936 -27.29 20.47 12.84
CA ILE A 936 -26.36 21.57 12.54
C ILE A 936 -25.54 21.27 11.28
N LEU A 937 -25.01 20.04 11.12
CA LEU A 937 -24.29 19.62 9.89
C LEU A 937 -25.22 19.53 8.67
N TYR A 938 -26.49 19.15 8.86
CA TYR A 938 -27.52 19.17 7.81
C TYR A 938 -27.84 20.61 7.38
N TYR A 939 -28.02 21.54 8.32
CA TYR A 939 -28.22 22.97 8.04
C TYR A 939 -26.99 23.64 7.40
N ILE A 940 -25.78 23.23 7.78
CA ILE A 940 -24.52 23.63 7.17
C ILE A 940 -24.38 23.07 5.73
N SER A 941 -24.90 21.87 5.46
CA SER A 941 -24.72 21.16 4.16
C SER A 941 -25.84 21.35 3.12
N HIS A 942 -27.08 21.66 3.52
CA HIS A 942 -28.25 21.66 2.63
C HIS A 942 -28.92 23.05 2.50
N ALA A 943 -28.14 24.10 2.25
CA ALA A 943 -28.62 25.38 1.69
C ALA A 943 -29.10 26.52 2.62
N SER A 944 -28.67 26.61 3.90
CA SER A 944 -28.95 27.82 4.73
C SER A 944 -27.72 28.66 5.09
N PHE A 945 -26.50 28.12 5.05
CA PHE A 945 -25.25 28.89 5.23
C PHE A 945 -24.90 29.80 4.03
N GLY A 946 -25.64 29.72 2.92
CA GLY A 946 -25.55 30.65 1.79
C GLY A 946 -26.37 31.94 1.98
N SER A 947 -27.35 31.92 2.91
CA SER A 947 -28.27 33.02 3.18
C SER A 947 -27.86 33.81 4.43
N GLN A 948 -28.06 35.13 4.44
CA GLN A 948 -27.71 35.99 5.58
C GLN A 948 -28.51 35.63 6.86
N ASP A 949 -29.75 35.17 6.71
CA ASP A 949 -30.63 34.79 7.83
C ASP A 949 -30.31 33.42 8.45
N GLY A 950 -29.85 32.44 7.66
CA GLY A 950 -29.41 31.15 8.18
C GLY A 950 -28.13 31.25 9.02
N ARG A 951 -27.22 32.16 8.64
CA ARG A 951 -25.97 32.44 9.38
C ARG A 951 -26.24 33.08 10.74
N LYS A 952 -27.13 34.08 10.80
CA LYS A 952 -27.54 34.78 12.03
C LYS A 952 -28.14 33.88 13.11
N ARG A 953 -28.66 32.70 12.74
CA ARG A 953 -29.29 31.75 13.67
C ARG A 953 -28.34 30.71 14.28
N ILE A 954 -27.15 30.50 13.68
CA ILE A 954 -26.28 29.36 14.00
C ILE A 954 -24.89 29.80 14.47
N VAL A 955 -24.31 30.83 13.86
CA VAL A 955 -22.95 31.27 14.18
C VAL A 955 -23.00 32.23 15.36
N ASP A 956 -22.00 32.14 16.24
CA ASP A 956 -21.82 33.05 17.36
C ASP A 956 -21.88 34.52 16.87
N PRO A 957 -22.73 35.37 17.47
CA PRO A 957 -22.88 36.77 17.07
C PRO A 957 -21.56 37.54 17.03
N ALA A 958 -20.61 37.26 17.93
CA ALA A 958 -19.30 37.89 17.94
C ALA A 958 -18.45 37.45 16.73
N VAL A 959 -18.60 36.21 16.29
CA VAL A 959 -17.95 35.71 15.07
C VAL A 959 -18.56 36.34 13.85
N LEU A 960 -19.90 36.34 13.71
CA LEU A 960 -20.59 36.96 12.58
C LEU A 960 -20.27 38.45 12.39
N MET A 961 -20.12 39.20 13.50
CA MET A 961 -19.81 40.62 13.44
C MET A 961 -18.35 40.92 13.07
N THR A 962 -17.44 39.95 13.20
CA THR A 962 -15.98 40.17 13.05
C THR A 962 -15.33 39.30 11.97
N SER A 963 -16.11 38.52 11.23
CA SER A 963 -15.61 37.58 10.21
C SER A 963 -15.98 37.99 8.78
N SER A 964 -15.08 37.77 7.83
CA SER A 964 -15.38 37.82 6.40
C SER A 964 -16.10 36.55 5.94
N GLN A 965 -16.86 36.69 4.87
CA GLN A 965 -17.69 35.60 4.37
C GLN A 965 -16.85 34.45 3.80
N GLU A 966 -15.73 34.81 3.18
CA GLU A 966 -14.76 33.92 2.58
C GLU A 966 -14.01 33.14 3.66
N SER A 967 -13.58 33.82 4.74
CA SER A 967 -12.92 33.17 5.89
C SER A 967 -13.83 32.12 6.55
N LEU A 968 -15.09 32.48 6.81
CA LEU A 968 -16.07 31.54 7.37
C LEU A 968 -16.32 30.33 6.46
N SER A 969 -16.42 30.54 5.15
CA SER A 969 -16.66 29.46 4.18
C SER A 969 -15.54 28.40 4.22
N ILE A 970 -14.28 28.85 4.30
CA ILE A 970 -13.10 27.99 4.40
C ILE A 970 -13.16 27.16 5.69
N ILE A 971 -13.44 27.80 6.84
CA ILE A 971 -13.47 27.09 8.13
C ILE A 971 -14.65 26.10 8.22
N VAL A 972 -15.81 26.46 7.67
CA VAL A 972 -16.95 25.53 7.62
C VAL A 972 -16.63 24.32 6.74
N SER A 973 -15.97 24.53 5.60
CA SER A 973 -15.55 23.44 4.70
C SER A 973 -14.58 22.47 5.38
N ILE A 974 -13.54 22.98 6.05
CA ILE A 974 -12.57 22.12 6.73
C ILE A 974 -13.20 21.43 7.96
N THR A 975 -14.07 22.12 8.71
CA THR A 975 -14.81 21.53 9.84
C THR A 975 -15.63 20.31 9.41
N ARG A 976 -16.30 20.40 8.26
CA ARG A 976 -17.05 19.28 7.68
C ARG A 976 -16.15 18.09 7.33
N LYS A 977 -14.97 18.35 6.77
CA LYS A 977 -14.01 17.29 6.44
C LYS A 977 -13.44 16.63 7.70
N CYS A 978 -13.12 17.41 8.74
CA CYS A 978 -12.61 16.88 10.02
C CYS A 978 -13.66 16.06 10.77
N THR A 979 -14.92 16.47 10.74
CA THR A 979 -16.04 15.78 11.43
C THR A 979 -16.63 14.61 10.62
N CYS A 980 -15.99 14.20 9.53
CA CYS A 980 -16.43 13.07 8.72
C CYS A 980 -16.46 11.77 9.57
N PRO A 981 -17.55 10.98 9.55
CA PRO A 981 -17.62 9.73 10.30
C PRO A 981 -16.63 8.66 9.78
N GLU A 982 -16.20 8.76 8.53
CA GLU A 982 -15.19 7.88 7.92
C GLU A 982 -13.77 8.44 8.16
N PRO A 983 -12.90 7.75 8.93
CA PRO A 983 -11.55 8.26 9.24
C PRO A 983 -10.67 8.47 8.01
N SER A 984 -10.80 7.64 6.97
CA SER A 984 -10.00 7.75 5.75
C SER A 984 -10.32 8.98 4.89
N SER A 985 -11.45 9.62 5.13
CA SER A 985 -11.86 10.84 4.42
C SER A 985 -11.52 12.12 5.20
N ARG A 986 -10.91 11.99 6.38
CA ARG A 986 -10.48 13.12 7.21
C ARG A 986 -9.15 13.68 6.68
N PRO A 987 -8.95 15.00 6.74
CA PRO A 987 -7.72 15.65 6.28
C PRO A 987 -6.54 15.36 7.24
N SER A 988 -5.31 15.51 6.76
CA SER A 988 -4.14 15.50 7.64
C SER A 988 -4.07 16.79 8.47
N PHE A 989 -3.34 16.81 9.60
CA PHE A 989 -3.14 18.06 10.35
C PHE A 989 -2.34 19.12 9.58
N GLU A 990 -1.54 18.71 8.60
CA GLU A 990 -0.88 19.64 7.66
C GLU A 990 -1.92 20.36 6.79
N ASP A 991 -2.88 19.61 6.22
CA ASP A 991 -4.00 20.18 5.46
C ASP A 991 -4.88 21.09 6.33
N VAL A 992 -5.18 20.67 7.56
CA VAL A 992 -5.96 21.48 8.52
C VAL A 992 -5.24 22.79 8.84
N LEU A 993 -3.94 22.73 9.14
CA LEU A 993 -3.13 23.90 9.45
C LEU A 993 -3.07 24.86 8.25
N TRP A 994 -2.88 24.34 7.03
CA TRP A 994 -2.87 25.14 5.81
C TRP A 994 -4.21 25.87 5.61
N ASN A 995 -5.33 25.17 5.77
CA ASN A 995 -6.66 25.78 5.61
C ASN A 995 -6.96 26.85 6.67
N LEU A 996 -6.50 26.65 7.92
CA LEU A 996 -6.63 27.64 8.98
C LEU A 996 -5.79 28.89 8.71
N GLN A 997 -4.54 28.72 8.29
CA GLN A 997 -3.66 29.83 7.92
C GLN A 997 -4.21 30.62 6.74
N TYR A 998 -4.73 29.91 5.73
CA TYR A 998 -5.37 30.54 4.57
C TYR A 998 -6.62 31.33 4.99
N ALA A 999 -7.49 30.77 5.85
CA ALA A 999 -8.65 31.49 6.36
C ALA A 999 -8.28 32.73 7.19
N ALA A 1000 -7.18 32.68 7.95
CA ALA A 1000 -6.67 33.83 8.70
C ALA A 1000 -6.08 34.91 7.79
N GLN A 1001 -5.39 34.53 6.73
CA GLN A 1001 -4.90 35.46 5.72
C GLN A 1001 -6.06 36.19 5.03
N VAL A 1002 -7.09 35.44 4.60
CA VAL A 1002 -8.30 36.00 3.99
C VAL A 1002 -9.04 36.95 4.95
N GLN A 1003 -9.08 36.61 6.25
CA GLN A 1003 -9.66 37.50 7.26
C GLN A 1003 -8.85 38.79 7.43
N ALA A 1004 -7.52 38.69 7.48
CA ALA A 1004 -6.65 39.84 7.66
C ALA A 1004 -6.76 40.85 6.50
N THR A 1005 -6.96 40.37 5.26
CA THR A 1005 -7.22 41.23 4.10
C THR A 1005 -8.54 41.98 4.26
N ALA A 1006 -9.62 41.30 4.64
CA ALA A 1006 -10.92 41.93 4.86
C ALA A 1006 -10.91 42.95 6.02
N ASP A 1007 -10.18 42.67 7.10
CA ASP A 1007 -10.01 43.60 8.23
C ASP A 1007 -9.22 44.86 7.85
N ALA A 1008 -8.30 44.75 6.88
CA ALA A 1008 -7.55 45.88 6.34
C ALA A 1008 -8.42 46.78 5.45
N ASP A 1009 -9.25 46.17 4.58
CA ASP A 1009 -10.17 46.88 3.68
C ASP A 1009 -11.25 47.65 4.47
N GLN A 1010 -11.78 47.07 5.56
CA GLN A 1010 -12.72 47.76 6.45
C GLN A 1010 -12.10 48.95 7.20
N LYS A 1011 -10.78 48.90 7.50
CA LYS A 1011 -10.08 50.03 8.13
C LYS A 1011 -9.87 51.18 7.15
N SER A 1012 -9.56 50.90 5.88
CA SER A 1012 -9.43 51.94 4.85
C SER A 1012 -10.74 52.69 4.60
N ASP A 1013 -11.87 51.98 4.57
CA ASP A 1013 -13.21 52.58 4.39
C ASP A 1013 -13.69 53.41 5.59
N SER A 1014 -13.13 53.19 6.79
CA SER A 1014 -13.43 53.99 8.00
C SER A 1014 -12.60 55.28 8.14
N THR A 1015 -11.58 55.43 7.29
CA THR A 1015 -10.68 56.60 7.24
C THR A 1015 -10.89 57.52 6.03
N SER A 1016 -11.88 57.20 5.19
CA SER A 1016 -12.45 58.06 4.14
C SER A 1016 -13.80 58.60 4.57
#